data_AF-A0A369QY46-F1
#
_entry.id   AF-A0A369QY46-F1
#
_cell.length_a   1.000
_cell.length_b   1.000
_cell.length_c   1.000
_cell.angle_alpha   90.00
_cell.angle_beta   90.00
_cell.angle_gamma   90.00
#
_symmetry.space_group_name_H-M   'P 1'
#
loop_
_entity.id
_entity.type
_entity.pdbx_description
1 polymer ?
#
loop_
_entity_poly.entity_id
_entity_poly.type
_entity_poly.pdbx_seq_one_letter_code
_entity_poly.pdbx_strand_id
1 'polypeptide(L)'
;MPWGRPIGSAAKAEGVSIAPKADQDEAAAARLTDVVGALAEHGEAPAVIDFADGGDASLTYARLAASVDRFAAELRADDIGRGARVAILARNGAPWICACLGVVQAGAVPVPVDARLDDDALAHVLSDAAPRVIVTDEGSRERVERLAPGGAGLRPLPPARAEPCDTASPLPEAAAEDTALLFYTSGTTGPPKGVPLSHANVMFELARLRELGIVEPGERLLLPLPLHHVYPFVVGMLTALSYGIAIVFPRALTGPEMQTALREGRATVMLGVPRLFETMLAGIDRRAEEGGLLARGAWRAVDAVSTGARARLGLPLGRVLARPVRRRIAPDLRLLVSGGAALDPGLARRLDGLGWTVATGYGLTETAPMLTILPPGDRHFDSAGRPVKGVDLRIADDAGEDGAGENGAGGIEARGPNVFGGYLGLPEKTAEAFTEDGWYRTEDRGYLDGEGYLHVLGRSKLFAVTEAGENVSLEEVEALHARHPAIAEIGVFMREGRLSAVAVPDRAAIRETGDDPQEAVRAAIREAGRGLPGYKRVQDLAVGGEALDRTQMGKIRRDRLEQRFDALRAGRGEAETGPMPAEQMSADDRTLLDAPAAGAVWARLAERFGDVRLSPDSDLRTDLGIDSMAWVDLTLDIRDAAGVELREEQTARLETVRDLLEAVRDAEDAGCEGPAGAAPSDVTEAPERFLSENERRWLRPLSPAELALAHGAYWVNRGLMRALFRLRVEGLEDVPRDAQVVILPNHASFLDGFLIVAALPFDMLRQTVIAGSADLAFRTRVHRAAMRLARALPIRSDRAAFSSLALPLVKLREGANLVWFPEGRRTPDGRLLKVRPGIGLLLDAHPATAVPVILDGAFEAMPIGRALPRPRRITVRFGQPVRAEDLAEHGEGEQPRARIADAIGRRMAELKRGDA
;
A
#
# COMPACT_ATOMS: atom_id res chain seq x y z
N MET A 1 -26.75 -16.47 -30.12
CA MET A 1 -27.93 -15.63 -30.40
C MET A 1 -29.10 -16.59 -30.66
N PRO A 2 -30.30 -16.36 -30.10
CA PRO A 2 -30.90 -15.05 -29.96
C PRO A 2 -30.76 -14.44 -28.57
N TRP A 3 -30.52 -13.14 -28.60
CA TRP A 3 -30.49 -12.20 -27.49
C TRP A 3 -31.89 -11.60 -27.28
N GLY A 4 -32.13 -11.08 -26.07
CA GLY A 4 -32.86 -9.83 -25.89
C GLY A 4 -34.17 -9.92 -25.12
N ARG A 5 -34.20 -9.32 -23.92
CA ARG A 5 -35.01 -8.11 -23.68
C ARG A 5 -34.50 -7.32 -22.46
N PRO A 6 -34.52 -5.97 -22.53
CA PRO A 6 -34.07 -5.08 -21.46
C PRO A 6 -35.23 -4.71 -20.53
N ILE A 7 -34.94 -4.41 -19.26
CA ILE A 7 -35.85 -3.67 -18.38
C ILE A 7 -35.05 -2.51 -17.80
N GLY A 8 -35.55 -1.30 -18.01
CA GLY A 8 -34.85 -0.06 -17.70
C GLY A 8 -35.34 0.64 -16.44
N SER A 9 -34.75 1.84 -16.29
CA SER A 9 -35.16 2.98 -15.48
C SER A 9 -34.84 2.95 -13.98
N ALA A 10 -33.88 3.79 -13.63
CA ALA A 10 -33.50 4.28 -12.31
C ALA A 10 -34.67 4.40 -11.31
N ALA A 11 -34.52 3.72 -10.18
CA ALA A 11 -35.18 4.02 -8.91
C ALA A 11 -34.14 3.94 -7.79
N LYS A 12 -34.30 4.80 -6.80
CA LYS A 12 -33.39 5.03 -5.66
C LYS A 12 -33.02 3.73 -4.93
N ALA A 13 -31.81 3.74 -4.36
CA ALA A 13 -31.25 2.69 -3.53
C ALA A 13 -32.17 2.34 -2.34
N GLU A 14 -32.85 1.21 -2.43
CA GLU A 14 -33.36 0.42 -1.32
C GLU A 14 -32.87 -1.01 -1.52
N GLY A 15 -32.42 -1.66 -0.43
CA GLY A 15 -31.73 -2.95 -0.46
C GLY A 15 -32.44 -4.00 -1.30
N VAL A 16 -31.75 -4.51 -2.32
CA VAL A 16 -32.26 -5.52 -3.23
C VAL A 16 -32.23 -6.89 -2.54
N SER A 17 -33.35 -7.30 -1.97
CA SER A 17 -33.58 -8.68 -1.53
C SER A 17 -34.24 -9.48 -2.65
N ILE A 18 -33.53 -10.49 -3.19
CA ILE A 18 -34.09 -11.44 -4.14
C ILE A 18 -33.64 -12.85 -3.76
N ALA A 19 -34.44 -13.58 -2.97
CA ALA A 19 -34.33 -15.03 -2.85
C ALA A 19 -35.68 -15.70 -2.52
N PRO A 20 -36.02 -16.86 -3.14
CA PRO A 20 -37.15 -17.68 -2.75
C PRO A 20 -36.84 -18.49 -1.48
N LYS A 21 -37.86 -18.62 -0.62
CA LYS A 21 -37.79 -19.06 0.79
C LYS A 21 -37.54 -20.56 1.03
N ALA A 22 -37.60 -21.42 0.01
CA ALA A 22 -37.78 -22.87 0.20
C ALA A 22 -36.49 -23.69 0.44
N ASP A 23 -35.31 -23.21 0.01
CA ASP A 23 -34.01 -23.91 0.20
C ASP A 23 -33.33 -23.60 1.55
N GLN A 24 -33.81 -22.58 2.29
CA GLN A 24 -33.15 -22.12 3.52
C GLN A 24 -33.44 -23.02 4.73
N ASP A 25 -34.60 -23.67 4.76
CA ASP A 25 -35.05 -24.45 5.91
C ASP A 25 -34.32 -25.82 6.04
N GLU A 26 -33.89 -26.42 4.92
CA GLU A 26 -33.18 -27.71 4.92
C GLU A 26 -31.70 -27.57 5.29
N ALA A 27 -31.05 -26.47 4.88
CA ALA A 27 -29.69 -26.13 5.28
C ALA A 27 -29.58 -25.66 6.74
N ALA A 28 -30.65 -25.06 7.29
CA ALA A 28 -30.70 -24.59 8.67
C ALA A 28 -30.68 -25.73 9.71
N ALA A 29 -31.12 -26.94 9.33
CA ALA A 29 -31.15 -28.10 10.22
C ALA A 29 -29.92 -29.01 10.08
N ALA A 30 -29.09 -28.81 9.06
CA ALA A 30 -27.94 -29.68 8.78
C ALA A 30 -26.78 -29.41 9.74
N ARG A 31 -26.06 -30.47 10.10
CA ARG A 31 -24.93 -30.42 11.03
C ARG A 31 -23.68 -30.98 10.39
N LEU A 32 -22.53 -30.49 10.86
CA LEU A 32 -21.23 -31.05 10.46
C LEU A 32 -21.12 -32.56 10.77
N THR A 33 -21.80 -33.06 11.80
CA THR A 33 -21.89 -34.49 12.10
C THR A 33 -22.54 -35.30 10.98
N ASP A 34 -23.45 -34.71 10.21
CA ASP A 34 -24.11 -35.38 9.08
C ASP A 34 -23.11 -35.60 7.93
N VAL A 35 -22.22 -34.61 7.69
CA VAL A 35 -21.11 -34.75 6.73
C VAL A 35 -20.15 -35.84 7.16
N VAL A 36 -19.84 -35.93 8.47
CA VAL A 36 -18.96 -36.97 9.00
C VAL A 36 -19.61 -38.36 8.92
N GLY A 37 -20.91 -38.46 9.23
CA GLY A 37 -21.66 -39.71 9.11
C GLY A 37 -21.77 -40.23 7.68
N ALA A 38 -21.80 -39.33 6.69
CA ALA A 38 -21.88 -39.67 5.27
C ALA A 38 -20.54 -40.13 4.66
N LEU A 39 -19.41 -40.03 5.38
CA LEU A 39 -18.09 -40.42 4.83
C LEU A 39 -18.08 -41.86 4.31
N ALA A 40 -18.73 -42.78 5.02
CA ALA A 40 -18.77 -44.20 4.65
C ALA A 40 -19.51 -44.45 3.31
N GLU A 41 -20.40 -43.55 2.89
CA GLU A 41 -21.17 -43.67 1.65
C GLU A 41 -20.29 -43.64 0.39
N HIS A 42 -19.10 -43.04 0.49
CA HIS A 42 -18.12 -42.98 -0.58
C HIS A 42 -17.27 -44.26 -0.72
N GLY A 43 -17.39 -45.21 0.23
CA GLY A 43 -16.81 -46.56 0.15
C GLY A 43 -15.29 -46.58 -0.06
N GLU A 44 -14.84 -47.35 -1.06
CA GLU A 44 -13.42 -47.54 -1.37
C GLU A 44 -12.80 -46.41 -2.22
N ALA A 45 -13.53 -45.33 -2.47
CA ALA A 45 -12.94 -44.16 -3.11
C ALA A 45 -11.78 -43.60 -2.27
N PRO A 46 -10.72 -43.06 -2.91
CA PRO A 46 -9.63 -42.42 -2.18
C PRO A 46 -10.12 -41.14 -1.49
N ALA A 47 -9.96 -41.07 -0.17
CA ALA A 47 -10.22 -39.88 0.64
C ALA A 47 -8.97 -39.01 0.78
N VAL A 48 -7.82 -39.62 1.11
CA VAL A 48 -6.56 -38.89 1.32
C VAL A 48 -5.42 -39.59 0.59
N ILE A 49 -4.58 -38.80 -0.08
CA ILE A 49 -3.32 -39.24 -0.70
C ILE A 49 -2.20 -38.39 -0.09
N ASP A 50 -1.42 -38.98 0.81
CA ASP A 50 -0.38 -38.27 1.56
C ASP A 50 1.03 -38.68 1.07
N PHE A 51 1.75 -37.73 0.48
CA PHE A 51 3.11 -37.95 -0.02
C PHE A 51 4.19 -37.85 1.07
N ALA A 52 3.85 -37.39 2.28
CA ALA A 52 4.79 -37.34 3.40
C ALA A 52 5.22 -38.74 3.86
N ASP A 53 4.37 -39.76 3.72
CA ASP A 53 4.59 -41.11 4.24
C ASP A 53 5.13 -42.11 3.18
N GLY A 54 5.96 -41.64 2.24
CA GLY A 54 6.65 -42.53 1.28
C GLY A 54 5.88 -42.89 0.00
N GLY A 55 4.76 -42.22 -0.30
CA GLY A 55 4.14 -42.21 -1.64
C GLY A 55 3.06 -43.26 -1.93
N ASP A 56 2.93 -44.31 -1.11
CA ASP A 56 1.97 -45.42 -1.35
C ASP A 56 0.75 -45.44 -0.40
N ALA A 57 0.60 -44.45 0.48
CA ALA A 57 -0.46 -44.44 1.50
C ALA A 57 -1.72 -43.69 1.02
N SER A 58 -2.46 -44.26 0.06
CA SER A 58 -3.83 -43.80 -0.20
C SER A 58 -4.76 -44.36 0.88
N LEU A 59 -5.47 -43.47 1.58
CA LEU A 59 -6.52 -43.81 2.53
C LEU A 59 -7.88 -43.73 1.83
N THR A 60 -8.68 -44.79 1.94
CA THR A 60 -10.06 -44.83 1.42
C THR A 60 -11.05 -44.20 2.39
N TYR A 61 -12.19 -43.74 1.87
CA TYR A 61 -13.27 -43.18 2.68
C TYR A 61 -13.79 -44.17 3.74
N ALA A 62 -13.95 -45.46 3.40
CA ALA A 62 -14.37 -46.51 4.32
C ALA A 62 -13.42 -46.65 5.53
N ARG A 63 -12.11 -46.64 5.28
CA ARG A 63 -11.09 -46.73 6.34
C ARG A 63 -10.99 -45.45 7.15
N LEU A 64 -11.14 -44.28 6.52
CA LEU A 64 -11.21 -43.01 7.22
C LEU A 64 -12.42 -42.99 8.17
N ALA A 65 -13.61 -43.30 7.68
CA ALA A 65 -14.85 -43.36 8.46
C ALA A 65 -14.70 -44.31 9.66
N ALA A 66 -14.19 -45.53 9.45
CA ALA A 66 -13.94 -46.49 10.53
C ALA A 66 -12.94 -45.98 11.60
N SER A 67 -11.95 -45.17 11.18
CA SER A 67 -10.97 -44.60 12.10
C SER A 67 -11.57 -43.45 12.90
N VAL A 68 -12.41 -42.64 12.26
CA VAL A 68 -13.17 -41.54 12.86
C VAL A 68 -14.16 -42.09 13.89
N ASP A 69 -14.92 -43.13 13.54
CA ASP A 69 -15.88 -43.81 14.44
C ASP A 69 -15.18 -44.32 15.70
N ARG A 70 -14.03 -44.99 15.52
CA ARG A 70 -13.23 -45.54 16.62
C ARG A 70 -12.74 -44.45 17.54
N PHE A 71 -12.14 -43.39 16.99
CA PHE A 71 -11.61 -42.29 17.79
C PHE A 71 -12.73 -41.53 18.51
N ALA A 72 -13.89 -41.34 17.87
CA ALA A 72 -15.06 -40.76 18.49
C ALA A 72 -15.57 -41.60 19.66
N ALA A 73 -15.59 -42.94 19.52
CA ALA A 73 -15.97 -43.86 20.59
C ALA A 73 -14.99 -43.81 21.78
N GLU A 74 -13.68 -43.73 21.51
CA GLU A 74 -12.65 -43.54 22.54
C GLU A 74 -12.88 -42.24 23.31
N LEU A 75 -13.05 -41.11 22.62
CA LEU A 75 -13.33 -39.82 23.27
C LEU A 75 -14.58 -39.87 24.16
N ARG A 76 -15.66 -40.48 23.67
CA ARG A 76 -16.90 -40.61 24.46
C ARG A 76 -16.71 -41.52 25.69
N ALA A 77 -15.90 -42.57 25.59
CA ALA A 77 -15.58 -43.42 26.74
C ALA A 77 -14.84 -42.65 27.86
N ASP A 78 -14.15 -41.58 27.48
CA ASP A 78 -13.46 -40.65 28.38
C ASP A 78 -14.31 -39.43 28.78
N ASP A 79 -15.63 -39.48 28.55
CA ASP A 79 -16.58 -38.41 28.84
C ASP A 79 -16.28 -37.09 28.10
N ILE A 80 -15.71 -37.19 26.89
CA ILE A 80 -15.43 -36.07 26.00
C ILE A 80 -16.52 -36.06 24.91
N GLY A 81 -17.50 -35.19 25.08
CA GLY A 81 -18.64 -35.04 24.18
C GLY A 81 -19.08 -33.58 24.02
N ARG A 82 -20.40 -33.34 24.00
CA ARG A 82 -21.02 -32.03 23.74
C ARG A 82 -20.38 -30.90 24.55
N GLY A 83 -19.85 -29.89 23.86
CA GLY A 83 -19.25 -28.70 24.46
C GLY A 83 -17.81 -28.86 24.98
N ALA A 84 -17.28 -30.08 25.04
CA ALA A 84 -15.86 -30.29 25.36
C ALA A 84 -14.99 -29.82 24.19
N ARG A 85 -13.87 -29.15 24.49
CA ARG A 85 -12.91 -28.68 23.48
C ARG A 85 -11.72 -29.61 23.41
N VAL A 86 -11.29 -29.98 22.20
CA VAL A 86 -10.12 -30.84 21.97
C VAL A 86 -9.15 -30.10 21.08
N ALA A 87 -7.99 -29.72 21.63
CA ALA A 87 -6.95 -29.06 20.85
C ALA A 87 -6.19 -30.06 19.99
N ILE A 88 -5.89 -29.71 18.74
CA ILE A 88 -5.13 -30.56 17.82
C ILE A 88 -3.90 -29.79 17.35
N LEU A 89 -2.73 -30.23 17.82
CA LEU A 89 -1.44 -29.62 17.55
C LEU A 89 -0.52 -30.68 16.90
N ALA A 90 -0.64 -30.85 15.58
CA ALA A 90 0.20 -31.81 14.87
C ALA A 90 0.30 -31.46 13.38
N ARG A 91 1.20 -32.14 12.67
CA ARG A 91 1.28 -32.07 11.19
C ARG A 91 -0.05 -32.47 10.54
N ASN A 92 -0.50 -31.71 9.54
CA ASN A 92 -1.67 -32.07 8.75
C ASN A 92 -1.39 -33.33 7.91
N GLY A 93 -2.40 -34.18 7.80
CA GLY A 93 -2.35 -35.46 7.08
C GLY A 93 -3.56 -36.31 7.47
N ALA A 94 -3.59 -37.56 7.03
CA ALA A 94 -4.71 -38.46 7.32
C ALA A 94 -4.99 -38.66 8.83
N PRO A 95 -3.99 -38.87 9.72
CA PRO A 95 -4.23 -38.95 11.17
C PRO A 95 -4.83 -37.69 11.76
N TRP A 96 -4.42 -36.51 11.28
CA TRP A 96 -4.95 -35.22 11.72
C TRP A 96 -6.42 -35.05 11.33
N ILE A 97 -6.77 -35.38 10.08
CA ILE A 97 -8.16 -35.35 9.60
C ILE A 97 -9.00 -36.32 10.42
N CYS A 98 -8.52 -37.54 10.65
CA CYS A 98 -9.19 -38.52 11.50
C CYS A 98 -9.46 -38.00 12.91
N ALA A 99 -8.45 -37.38 13.55
CA ALA A 99 -8.61 -36.78 14.87
C ALA A 99 -9.69 -35.70 14.87
N CYS A 100 -9.61 -34.77 13.91
CA CYS A 100 -10.53 -33.65 13.80
C CYS A 100 -11.99 -34.11 13.61
N LEU A 101 -12.23 -34.99 12.65
CA LEU A 101 -13.59 -35.49 12.38
C LEU A 101 -14.10 -36.38 13.52
N GLY A 102 -13.23 -37.16 14.17
CA GLY A 102 -13.62 -37.96 15.34
C GLY A 102 -14.01 -37.12 16.55
N VAL A 103 -13.36 -35.96 16.75
CA VAL A 103 -13.79 -34.96 17.75
C VAL A 103 -15.19 -34.43 17.41
N VAL A 104 -15.43 -34.04 16.16
CA VAL A 104 -16.76 -33.59 15.71
C VAL A 104 -17.80 -34.69 15.91
N GLN A 105 -17.50 -35.93 15.55
CA GLN A 105 -18.41 -37.07 15.69
C GLN A 105 -18.64 -37.49 17.16
N ALA A 106 -17.72 -37.17 18.06
CA ALA A 106 -17.95 -37.28 19.50
C ALA A 106 -18.91 -36.20 20.03
N GLY A 107 -19.22 -35.16 19.21
CA GLY A 107 -19.99 -33.98 19.61
C GLY A 107 -19.14 -32.90 20.28
N ALA A 108 -17.82 -33.10 20.33
CA ALA A 108 -16.86 -32.16 20.89
C ALA A 108 -16.41 -31.13 19.84
N VAL A 109 -15.76 -30.06 20.30
CA VAL A 109 -15.31 -28.94 19.48
C VAL A 109 -13.81 -29.08 19.21
N PRO A 110 -13.38 -29.36 17.97
CA PRO A 110 -11.97 -29.35 17.63
C PRO A 110 -11.45 -27.91 17.66
N VAL A 111 -10.24 -27.76 18.20
CA VAL A 111 -9.46 -26.52 18.22
C VAL A 111 -8.18 -26.76 17.44
N PRO A 112 -8.16 -26.53 16.11
CA PRO A 112 -6.95 -26.60 15.31
C PRO A 112 -5.93 -25.54 15.76
N VAL A 113 -4.72 -25.98 16.16
CA VAL A 113 -3.67 -25.07 16.64
C VAL A 113 -2.46 -25.11 15.71
N ASP A 114 -1.87 -23.95 15.44
CA ASP A 114 -0.62 -23.87 14.68
C ASP A 114 0.57 -24.35 15.53
N ALA A 115 1.18 -25.45 15.12
CA ALA A 115 2.39 -26.01 15.74
C ALA A 115 3.59 -25.04 15.74
N ARG A 116 3.56 -23.99 14.90
CA ARG A 116 4.61 -22.96 14.79
C ARG A 116 4.33 -21.68 15.56
N LEU A 117 3.24 -21.61 16.34
CA LEU A 117 3.08 -20.52 17.32
C LEU A 117 4.32 -20.50 18.22
N ASP A 118 4.71 -19.31 18.69
CA ASP A 118 5.69 -19.21 19.78
C ASP A 118 5.10 -19.73 21.10
N ASP A 119 5.95 -19.91 22.10
CA ASP A 119 5.57 -20.53 23.38
C ASP A 119 4.52 -19.68 24.12
N ASP A 120 4.60 -18.35 24.06
CA ASP A 120 3.66 -17.45 24.74
C ASP A 120 2.28 -17.46 24.07
N ALA A 121 2.23 -17.36 22.74
CA ALA A 121 0.99 -17.44 21.97
C ALA A 121 0.34 -18.81 22.09
N LEU A 122 1.14 -19.89 22.10
CA LEU A 122 0.62 -21.24 22.30
C LEU A 122 0.07 -21.43 23.71
N ALA A 123 0.77 -20.97 24.74
CA ALA A 123 0.28 -21.01 26.12
C ALA A 123 -1.01 -20.21 26.28
N HIS A 124 -1.10 -19.02 25.68
CA HIS A 124 -2.33 -18.21 25.65
C HIS A 124 -3.49 -18.97 24.99
N VAL A 125 -3.29 -19.54 23.80
CA VAL A 125 -4.33 -20.30 23.08
C VAL A 125 -4.80 -21.50 23.90
N LEU A 126 -3.89 -22.26 24.49
CA LEU A 126 -4.25 -23.44 25.29
C LEU A 126 -4.96 -23.05 26.59
N SER A 127 -4.58 -21.94 27.21
CA SER A 127 -5.24 -21.39 28.40
C SER A 127 -6.65 -20.89 28.08
N ASP A 128 -6.79 -20.05 27.06
CA ASP A 128 -8.06 -19.45 26.63
C ASP A 128 -9.06 -20.50 26.12
N ALA A 129 -8.59 -21.47 25.33
CA ALA A 129 -9.43 -22.55 24.83
C ALA A 129 -9.85 -23.52 25.93
N ALA A 130 -9.06 -23.65 27.00
CA ALA A 130 -9.23 -24.61 28.08
C ALA A 130 -9.68 -26.01 27.58
N PRO A 131 -8.86 -26.67 26.72
CA PRO A 131 -9.22 -27.95 26.14
C PRO A 131 -9.23 -29.06 27.20
N ARG A 132 -10.16 -30.01 27.06
CA ARG A 132 -10.22 -31.20 27.93
C ARG A 132 -9.11 -32.19 27.59
N VAL A 133 -8.79 -32.28 26.30
CA VAL A 133 -7.72 -33.12 25.75
C VAL A 133 -6.94 -32.36 24.69
N ILE A 134 -5.65 -32.63 24.64
CA ILE A 134 -4.76 -32.15 23.57
C ILE A 134 -4.28 -33.38 22.78
N VAL A 135 -4.58 -33.39 21.49
CA VAL A 135 -4.09 -34.38 20.53
C VAL A 135 -2.85 -33.82 19.85
N THR A 136 -1.72 -34.51 19.96
CA THR A 136 -0.42 -34.02 19.47
C THR A 136 0.42 -35.14 18.84
N ASP A 137 1.43 -34.76 18.07
CA ASP A 137 2.48 -35.68 17.61
C ASP A 137 3.64 -35.78 18.61
N GLU A 138 4.46 -36.83 18.48
CA GLU A 138 5.57 -37.09 19.40
C GLU A 138 6.58 -35.93 19.44
N GLY A 139 6.78 -35.23 18.31
CA GLY A 139 7.70 -34.10 18.21
C GLY A 139 7.24 -32.86 18.99
N SER A 140 5.94 -32.73 19.24
CA SER A 140 5.34 -31.57 19.92
C SER A 140 4.93 -31.89 21.37
N ARG A 141 5.06 -33.16 21.80
CA ARG A 141 4.63 -33.65 23.12
C ARG A 141 5.25 -32.91 24.30
N GLU A 142 6.58 -32.90 24.40
CA GLU A 142 7.29 -32.27 25.52
C GLU A 142 6.96 -30.77 25.61
N ARG A 143 6.84 -30.11 24.44
CA ARG A 143 6.49 -28.70 24.35
C ARG A 143 5.08 -28.44 24.90
N VAL A 144 4.10 -29.28 24.57
CA VAL A 144 2.73 -29.17 25.11
C VAL A 144 2.72 -29.42 26.61
N GLU A 145 3.40 -30.46 27.09
CA GLU A 145 3.47 -30.79 28.53
C GLU A 145 4.05 -29.62 29.35
N ARG A 146 5.05 -28.91 28.79
CA ARG A 146 5.64 -27.72 29.42
C ARG A 146 4.68 -26.51 29.46
N LEU A 147 3.96 -26.26 28.38
CA LEU A 147 3.17 -25.02 28.20
C LEU A 147 1.71 -25.15 28.66
N ALA A 148 1.20 -26.37 28.84
CA ALA A 148 -0.13 -26.65 29.34
C ALA A 148 -0.10 -27.53 30.61
N PRO A 149 0.51 -27.08 31.72
CA PRO A 149 0.60 -27.86 32.95
C PRO A 149 -0.76 -28.10 33.64
N GLY A 150 -1.84 -27.49 33.14
CA GLY A 150 -3.16 -27.36 33.78
C GLY A 150 -4.09 -28.59 33.72
N GLY A 151 -3.60 -29.78 33.40
CA GLY A 151 -4.38 -31.02 33.59
C GLY A 151 -5.27 -31.46 32.41
N ALA A 152 -5.09 -30.93 31.21
CA ALA A 152 -5.68 -31.51 30.00
C ALA A 152 -5.02 -32.87 29.70
N GLY A 153 -5.82 -33.87 29.33
CA GLY A 153 -5.27 -35.18 28.95
C GLY A 153 -4.49 -35.08 27.64
N LEU A 154 -3.27 -35.63 27.60
CA LEU A 154 -2.49 -35.67 26.36
C LEU A 154 -2.74 -36.98 25.61
N ARG A 155 -2.98 -36.89 24.30
CA ARG A 155 -3.19 -38.06 23.43
C ARG A 155 -2.35 -37.99 22.16
N PRO A 156 -1.85 -39.13 21.66
CA PRO A 156 -1.29 -39.19 20.32
C PRO A 156 -2.40 -39.06 19.27
N LEU A 157 -2.02 -38.74 18.04
CA LEU A 157 -2.90 -38.84 16.88
C LEU A 157 -3.44 -40.28 16.70
N PRO A 158 -4.73 -40.47 16.34
CA PRO A 158 -5.28 -41.78 16.06
C PRO A 158 -4.72 -42.35 14.75
N PRO A 159 -4.57 -43.69 14.65
CA PRO A 159 -4.18 -44.31 13.40
C PRO A 159 -5.32 -44.19 12.37
N ALA A 160 -5.08 -43.50 11.25
CA ALA A 160 -6.05 -43.33 10.18
C ALA A 160 -6.09 -44.53 9.21
N ARG A 161 -6.19 -45.76 9.73
CA ARG A 161 -6.21 -47.02 8.95
C ARG A 161 -7.02 -48.13 9.62
N ALA A 162 -8.01 -47.77 10.42
CA ALA A 162 -8.91 -48.75 11.02
C ALA A 162 -9.64 -49.55 9.93
N GLU A 163 -9.78 -50.86 10.15
CA GLU A 163 -10.64 -51.69 9.32
C GLU A 163 -12.13 -51.38 9.62
N PRO A 164 -12.99 -51.34 8.59
CA PRO A 164 -14.42 -51.13 8.76
C PRO A 164 -15.07 -52.13 9.72
N CYS A 165 -16.05 -51.66 10.49
CA CYS A 165 -16.84 -52.49 11.40
C CYS A 165 -18.33 -52.20 11.18
N ASP A 166 -19.18 -53.22 11.29
CA ASP A 166 -20.63 -53.13 11.04
C ASP A 166 -21.41 -52.32 12.11
N THR A 167 -20.74 -51.83 13.15
CA THR A 167 -21.39 -51.13 14.28
C THR A 167 -21.14 -49.63 14.22
N ALA A 168 -22.00 -48.90 13.49
CA ALA A 168 -22.05 -47.45 13.56
C ALA A 168 -22.64 -47.03 14.93
N SER A 169 -21.93 -46.18 15.67
CA SER A 169 -22.48 -45.58 16.88
C SER A 169 -23.48 -44.48 16.52
N PRO A 170 -24.62 -44.35 17.22
CA PRO A 170 -25.53 -43.23 16.97
C PRO A 170 -24.81 -41.89 17.18
N LEU A 171 -25.03 -40.96 16.26
CA LEU A 171 -24.48 -39.61 16.37
C LEU A 171 -25.08 -38.89 17.59
N PRO A 172 -24.28 -38.10 18.33
CA PRO A 172 -24.78 -37.33 19.45
C PRO A 172 -25.76 -36.24 18.97
N GLU A 173 -26.72 -35.89 19.82
CA GLU A 173 -27.64 -34.78 19.55
C GLU A 173 -26.91 -33.43 19.69
N ALA A 174 -26.90 -32.64 18.61
CA ALA A 174 -26.37 -31.28 18.58
C ALA A 174 -27.45 -30.32 18.07
N ALA A 175 -27.40 -29.04 18.47
CA ALA A 175 -28.18 -27.98 17.82
C ALA A 175 -27.39 -27.40 16.63
N ALA A 176 -28.07 -26.79 15.67
CA ALA A 176 -27.39 -26.13 14.55
C ALA A 176 -26.55 -24.92 15.04
N GLU A 177 -26.97 -24.31 16.14
CA GLU A 177 -26.34 -23.17 16.80
C GLU A 177 -25.21 -23.56 17.74
N ASP A 178 -25.06 -24.85 18.08
CA ASP A 178 -23.94 -25.32 18.89
C ASP A 178 -22.62 -25.04 18.14
N THR A 179 -21.59 -24.65 18.88
CA THR A 179 -20.23 -24.47 18.34
C THR A 179 -19.72 -25.79 17.76
N ALA A 180 -19.43 -25.80 16.47
CA ALA A 180 -18.88 -26.95 15.76
C ALA A 180 -17.36 -26.90 15.68
N LEU A 181 -16.76 -25.71 15.57
CA LEU A 181 -15.33 -25.49 15.39
C LEU A 181 -14.88 -24.27 16.20
N LEU A 182 -13.65 -24.28 16.70
CA LEU A 182 -13.04 -23.10 17.33
C LEU A 182 -11.68 -22.81 16.68
N PHE A 183 -11.59 -21.68 15.99
CA PHE A 183 -10.34 -21.22 15.39
C PHE A 183 -9.73 -20.06 16.17
N TYR A 184 -8.41 -19.96 16.16
CA TYR A 184 -7.71 -18.80 16.71
C TYR A 184 -7.19 -17.91 15.60
N THR A 185 -7.46 -16.61 15.70
CA THR A 185 -6.92 -15.60 14.79
C THR A 185 -5.86 -14.76 15.48
N SER A 186 -4.65 -14.75 14.94
CA SER A 186 -3.63 -13.76 15.29
C SER A 186 -4.09 -12.39 14.77
N GLY A 187 -4.52 -11.50 15.66
CA GLY A 187 -4.74 -10.09 15.30
C GLY A 187 -3.41 -9.43 14.94
N THR A 188 -3.44 -8.35 14.16
CA THR A 188 -2.22 -7.59 13.80
C THR A 188 -1.63 -6.79 14.96
N THR A 189 -2.33 -6.72 16.11
CA THR A 189 -2.00 -5.83 17.24
C THR A 189 -2.30 -6.44 18.63
N GLY A 190 -2.38 -7.78 18.78
CA GLY A 190 -2.70 -8.39 20.08
C GLY A 190 -2.72 -9.93 20.10
N PRO A 191 -2.94 -10.53 21.29
CA PRO A 191 -2.93 -11.99 21.45
C PRO A 191 -4.02 -12.67 20.60
N PRO A 192 -3.84 -13.94 20.21
CA PRO A 192 -4.82 -14.65 19.40
C PRO A 192 -6.21 -14.69 20.05
N LYS A 193 -7.25 -14.44 19.25
CA LYS A 193 -8.66 -14.47 19.70
C LYS A 193 -9.35 -15.73 19.21
N GLY A 194 -10.12 -16.37 20.10
CA GLY A 194 -10.96 -17.52 19.75
C GLY A 194 -12.22 -17.11 18.99
N VAL A 195 -12.43 -17.71 17.82
CA VAL A 195 -13.57 -17.52 16.93
C VAL A 195 -14.37 -18.84 16.88
N PRO A 196 -15.43 -18.98 17.70
CA PRO A 196 -16.34 -20.10 17.63
C PRO A 196 -17.20 -20.01 16.36
N LEU A 197 -17.29 -21.11 15.61
CA LEU A 197 -18.16 -21.26 14.45
C LEU A 197 -19.18 -22.35 14.74
N SER A 198 -20.46 -22.05 14.54
CA SER A 198 -21.55 -23.01 14.75
C SER A 198 -21.65 -24.02 13.61
N HIS A 199 -22.41 -25.11 13.82
CA HIS A 199 -22.74 -26.04 12.74
C HIS A 199 -23.45 -25.29 11.58
N ALA A 200 -24.39 -24.40 11.89
CA ALA A 200 -25.10 -23.60 10.90
C ALA A 200 -24.17 -22.71 10.07
N ASN A 201 -23.17 -22.07 10.69
CA ASN A 201 -22.19 -21.25 9.97
C ASN A 201 -21.47 -22.07 8.90
N VAL A 202 -20.96 -23.24 9.28
CA VAL A 202 -20.17 -24.11 8.40
C VAL A 202 -21.04 -24.78 7.34
N MET A 203 -22.24 -25.25 7.70
CA MET A 203 -23.14 -25.93 6.78
C MET A 203 -23.73 -24.98 5.73
N PHE A 204 -23.97 -23.71 6.08
CA PHE A 204 -24.33 -22.69 5.11
C PHE A 204 -23.27 -22.59 4.00
N GLU A 205 -22.00 -22.48 4.38
CA GLU A 205 -20.87 -22.38 3.45
C GLU A 205 -20.74 -23.60 2.54
N LEU A 206 -20.80 -24.80 3.12
CA LEU A 206 -20.74 -26.04 2.35
C LEU A 206 -21.92 -26.13 1.36
N ALA A 207 -23.12 -25.70 1.74
CA ALA A 207 -24.26 -25.64 0.84
C ALA A 207 -24.06 -24.61 -0.29
N ARG A 208 -23.49 -23.44 0.00
CA ARG A 208 -23.18 -22.42 -1.04
C ARG A 208 -22.12 -22.93 -2.02
N LEU A 209 -21.05 -23.55 -1.51
CA LEU A 209 -20.02 -24.17 -2.35
C LEU A 209 -20.62 -25.30 -3.20
N ARG A 210 -21.58 -26.04 -2.64
CA ARG A 210 -22.36 -27.07 -3.36
C ARG A 210 -23.09 -26.51 -4.58
N GLU A 211 -23.84 -25.44 -4.39
CA GLU A 211 -24.61 -24.79 -5.45
C GLU A 211 -23.75 -24.20 -6.57
N LEU A 212 -22.54 -23.73 -6.25
CA LEU A 212 -21.64 -23.14 -7.24
C LEU A 212 -21.07 -24.16 -8.23
N GLY A 213 -21.16 -25.47 -7.93
CA GLY A 213 -20.73 -26.53 -8.85
C GLY A 213 -19.26 -26.44 -9.26
N ILE A 214 -18.41 -25.92 -8.37
CA ILE A 214 -16.99 -25.64 -8.68
C ILE A 214 -16.20 -26.94 -8.85
N VAL A 215 -16.54 -27.95 -8.05
CA VAL A 215 -15.90 -29.27 -8.04
C VAL A 215 -16.88 -30.37 -8.47
N GLU A 216 -16.36 -31.38 -9.15
CA GLU A 216 -17.12 -32.53 -9.66
C GLU A 216 -16.67 -33.86 -9.00
N PRO A 217 -17.55 -34.87 -8.93
CA PRO A 217 -17.14 -36.20 -8.47
C PRO A 217 -15.97 -36.77 -9.29
N GLY A 218 -15.01 -37.40 -8.60
CA GLY A 218 -13.82 -37.97 -9.22
C GLY A 218 -12.64 -36.99 -9.38
N GLU A 219 -12.84 -35.72 -9.02
CA GLU A 219 -11.76 -34.75 -8.91
C GLU A 219 -10.84 -35.01 -7.72
N ARG A 220 -9.67 -34.37 -7.75
CA ARG A 220 -8.65 -34.48 -6.70
C ARG A 220 -8.12 -33.10 -6.35
N LEU A 221 -8.22 -32.75 -5.07
CA LEU A 221 -7.83 -31.45 -4.54
C LEU A 221 -6.43 -31.52 -3.96
N LEU A 222 -5.47 -30.78 -4.53
CA LEU A 222 -4.22 -30.49 -3.84
C LEU A 222 -4.46 -29.45 -2.74
N LEU A 223 -4.19 -29.84 -1.50
CA LEU A 223 -4.37 -29.03 -0.30
C LEU A 223 -3.02 -28.82 0.41
N PRO A 224 -2.20 -27.86 -0.04
CA PRO A 224 -0.90 -27.57 0.57
C PRO A 224 -1.01 -26.66 1.81
N LEU A 225 -2.19 -26.11 2.07
CA LEU A 225 -2.38 -25.06 3.06
C LEU A 225 -2.68 -25.64 4.46
N PRO A 226 -2.39 -24.89 5.54
CA PRO A 226 -2.51 -25.40 6.89
C PRO A 226 -3.96 -25.46 7.38
N LEU A 227 -4.38 -26.60 7.94
CA LEU A 227 -5.75 -26.82 8.40
C LEU A 227 -6.12 -26.11 9.72
N HIS A 228 -5.19 -25.43 10.38
CA HIS A 228 -5.53 -24.49 11.46
C HIS A 228 -6.07 -23.15 10.96
N HIS A 229 -6.13 -22.94 9.65
CA HIS A 229 -6.82 -21.81 9.05
C HIS A 229 -8.19 -22.24 8.50
N VAL A 230 -9.21 -21.42 8.73
CA VAL A 230 -10.59 -21.72 8.35
C VAL A 230 -10.77 -21.86 6.82
N TYR A 231 -10.02 -21.13 6.00
CA TYR A 231 -10.11 -21.18 4.54
C TYR A 231 -9.79 -22.57 3.98
N PRO A 232 -8.57 -23.11 4.18
CA PRO A 232 -8.26 -24.47 3.73
C PRO A 232 -9.01 -25.56 4.49
N PHE A 233 -9.48 -25.29 5.70
CA PHE A 233 -10.31 -26.22 6.44
C PHE A 233 -11.70 -26.38 5.81
N VAL A 234 -12.44 -25.28 5.59
CA VAL A 234 -13.82 -25.33 5.09
C VAL A 234 -13.85 -25.49 3.56
N VAL A 235 -13.20 -24.59 2.82
CA VAL A 235 -13.21 -24.60 1.34
C VAL A 235 -12.36 -25.74 0.78
N GLY A 236 -11.33 -26.16 1.52
CA GLY A 236 -10.48 -27.28 1.13
C GLY A 236 -11.00 -28.61 1.67
N MET A 237 -10.71 -28.90 2.94
CA MET A 237 -10.93 -30.21 3.54
C MET A 237 -12.41 -30.61 3.61
N LEU A 238 -13.26 -29.79 4.23
CA LEU A 238 -14.67 -30.15 4.41
C LEU A 238 -15.44 -30.21 3.09
N THR A 239 -15.16 -29.29 2.17
CA THR A 239 -15.75 -29.34 0.81
C THR A 239 -15.29 -30.58 0.06
N ALA A 240 -14.01 -30.95 0.16
CA ALA A 240 -13.54 -32.16 -0.51
C ALA A 240 -14.22 -33.42 0.02
N LEU A 241 -14.31 -33.53 1.35
CA LEU A 241 -14.90 -34.69 2.01
C LEU A 241 -16.42 -34.79 1.81
N SER A 242 -17.14 -33.66 1.79
CA SER A 242 -18.60 -33.64 1.58
C SER A 242 -19.01 -34.01 0.15
N TYR A 243 -18.08 -33.90 -0.80
CA TYR A 243 -18.27 -34.27 -2.19
C TYR A 243 -17.71 -35.65 -2.56
N GLY A 244 -17.02 -36.32 -1.63
CA GLY A 244 -16.37 -37.59 -1.91
C GLY A 244 -15.13 -37.48 -2.82
N ILE A 245 -14.48 -36.31 -2.88
CA ILE A 245 -13.27 -36.11 -3.70
C ILE A 245 -12.01 -36.31 -2.86
N ALA A 246 -10.90 -36.72 -3.49
CA ALA A 246 -9.67 -37.03 -2.77
C ALA A 246 -8.88 -35.76 -2.41
N ILE A 247 -8.39 -35.68 -1.18
CA ILE A 247 -7.43 -34.66 -0.75
C ILE A 247 -6.01 -35.17 -0.97
N VAL A 248 -5.18 -34.38 -1.64
CA VAL A 248 -3.76 -34.66 -1.89
C VAL A 248 -2.92 -33.74 -1.02
N PHE A 249 -2.05 -34.29 -0.19
CA PHE A 249 -1.05 -33.53 0.59
C PHE A 249 0.34 -33.66 -0.02
N PRO A 250 1.04 -32.54 -0.27
CA PRO A 250 2.44 -32.60 -0.68
C PRO A 250 3.32 -32.97 0.53
N ARG A 251 4.48 -33.60 0.27
CA ARG A 251 5.47 -33.89 1.31
C ARG A 251 6.04 -32.62 1.95
N ALA A 252 6.25 -31.59 1.14
CA ALA A 252 6.71 -30.28 1.57
C ALA A 252 6.24 -29.18 0.62
N LEU A 253 6.26 -27.93 1.08
CA LEU A 253 5.92 -26.74 0.29
C LEU A 253 7.10 -26.26 -0.55
N THR A 254 7.71 -27.17 -1.29
CA THR A 254 8.80 -26.85 -2.23
C THR A 254 8.33 -27.07 -3.67
N GLY A 255 8.90 -26.35 -4.63
CA GLY A 255 8.53 -26.48 -6.04
C GLY A 255 8.53 -27.93 -6.57
N PRO A 256 9.58 -28.74 -6.31
CA PRO A 256 9.62 -30.14 -6.71
C PRO A 256 8.54 -31.01 -6.05
N GLU A 257 8.36 -30.93 -4.73
CA GLU A 257 7.37 -31.74 -4.01
C GLU A 257 5.93 -31.37 -4.38
N MET A 258 5.67 -30.08 -4.59
CA MET A 258 4.38 -29.61 -5.14
C MET A 258 4.13 -30.16 -6.54
N GLN A 259 5.16 -30.19 -7.41
CA GLN A 259 5.05 -30.75 -8.75
C GLN A 259 4.81 -32.28 -8.71
N THR A 260 5.47 -33.00 -7.80
CA THR A 260 5.24 -34.43 -7.57
C THR A 260 3.79 -34.66 -7.14
N ALA A 261 3.30 -33.94 -6.13
CA ALA A 261 1.93 -34.07 -5.64
C ALA A 261 0.88 -33.74 -6.73
N LEU A 262 1.11 -32.71 -7.54
CA LEU A 262 0.24 -32.38 -8.68
C LEU A 262 0.19 -33.51 -9.73
N ARG A 263 1.34 -34.11 -10.06
CA ARG A 263 1.46 -35.11 -11.14
C ARG A 263 1.08 -36.52 -10.71
N GLU A 264 1.68 -37.00 -9.64
CA GLU A 264 1.46 -38.35 -9.12
C GLU A 264 0.12 -38.46 -8.41
N GLY A 265 -0.27 -37.40 -7.68
CA GLY A 265 -1.60 -37.30 -7.09
C GLY A 265 -2.72 -37.09 -8.12
N ARG A 266 -2.39 -36.72 -9.37
CA ARG A 266 -3.33 -36.32 -10.44
C ARG A 266 -4.33 -35.27 -9.97
N ALA A 267 -3.82 -34.23 -9.31
CA ALA A 267 -4.66 -33.15 -8.80
C ALA A 267 -5.29 -32.35 -9.95
N THR A 268 -6.61 -32.21 -9.91
CA THR A 268 -7.39 -31.42 -10.88
C THR A 268 -7.69 -30.02 -10.37
N VAL A 269 -7.72 -29.85 -9.04
CA VAL A 269 -7.94 -28.59 -8.34
C VAL A 269 -6.77 -28.33 -7.41
N MET A 270 -6.34 -27.08 -7.32
CA MET A 270 -5.31 -26.65 -6.37
C MET A 270 -5.82 -25.47 -5.55
N LEU A 271 -5.92 -25.67 -4.23
CA LEU A 271 -6.18 -24.61 -3.28
C LEU A 271 -4.87 -23.90 -2.94
N GLY A 272 -4.85 -22.58 -3.06
CA GLY A 272 -3.63 -21.80 -2.84
C GLY A 272 -3.89 -20.38 -2.33
N VAL A 273 -2.78 -19.71 -2.06
CA VAL A 273 -2.70 -18.27 -1.79
C VAL A 273 -1.97 -17.60 -2.96
N PRO A 274 -2.15 -16.29 -3.20
CA PRO A 274 -1.53 -15.57 -4.33
C PRO A 274 -0.04 -15.87 -4.53
N ARG A 275 0.75 -15.81 -3.45
CA ARG A 275 2.20 -16.09 -3.45
C ARG A 275 2.55 -17.46 -4.00
N LEU A 276 1.71 -18.47 -3.77
CA LEU A 276 1.94 -19.82 -4.26
C LEU A 276 1.84 -19.87 -5.80
N PHE A 277 0.89 -19.12 -6.36
CA PHE A 277 0.74 -19.01 -7.80
C PHE A 277 1.81 -18.12 -8.44
N GLU A 278 2.24 -17.05 -7.76
CA GLU A 278 3.40 -16.24 -8.18
C GLU A 278 4.65 -17.10 -8.28
N THR A 279 4.95 -17.87 -7.23
CA THR A 279 6.11 -18.78 -7.18
C THR A 279 6.01 -19.84 -8.28
N MET A 280 4.81 -20.38 -8.53
CA MET A 280 4.58 -21.32 -9.62
C MET A 280 4.92 -20.69 -10.97
N LEU A 281 4.42 -19.49 -11.29
CA LEU A 281 4.71 -18.82 -12.56
C LEU A 281 6.17 -18.39 -12.69
N ALA A 282 6.77 -17.84 -11.63
CA ALA A 282 8.19 -17.47 -11.61
C ALA A 282 9.08 -18.70 -11.87
N GLY A 283 8.71 -19.87 -11.32
CA GLY A 283 9.39 -21.13 -11.62
C GLY A 283 9.28 -21.58 -13.07
N ILE A 284 8.18 -21.23 -13.77
CA ILE A 284 8.02 -21.47 -15.20
C ILE A 284 8.91 -20.53 -16.01
N ASP A 285 8.88 -19.24 -15.66
CA ASP A 285 9.66 -18.20 -16.33
C ASP A 285 11.16 -18.51 -16.25
N ARG A 286 11.66 -18.81 -15.04
CA ARG A 286 13.07 -19.16 -14.81
C ARG A 286 13.52 -20.36 -15.66
N ARG A 287 12.70 -21.42 -15.75
CA ARG A 287 13.01 -22.59 -16.58
C ARG A 287 13.08 -22.24 -18.07
N ALA A 288 12.24 -21.30 -18.53
CA ALA A 288 12.30 -20.84 -19.91
C ALA A 288 13.57 -20.00 -20.18
N GLU A 289 14.03 -19.25 -19.18
CA GLU A 289 15.27 -18.46 -19.25
C GLU A 289 16.52 -19.35 -19.25
N GLU A 290 16.53 -20.42 -18.45
CA GLU A 290 17.58 -21.46 -18.46
C GLU A 290 17.68 -22.21 -19.80
N GLY A 291 16.59 -22.23 -20.59
CA GLY A 291 16.54 -22.83 -21.92
C GLY A 291 17.21 -22.00 -23.04
N GLY A 292 17.81 -20.85 -22.72
CA GLY A 292 18.49 -19.96 -23.66
C GLY A 292 17.56 -18.95 -24.36
N LEU A 293 18.15 -18.09 -25.20
CA LEU A 293 17.44 -16.95 -25.83
C LEU A 293 16.24 -17.35 -26.69
N LEU A 294 16.33 -18.49 -27.40
CA LEU A 294 15.25 -18.99 -28.25
C LEU A 294 14.06 -19.49 -27.41
N ALA A 295 14.32 -20.27 -26.36
CA ALA A 295 13.28 -20.77 -25.46
C ALA A 295 12.58 -19.61 -24.71
N ARG A 296 13.37 -18.63 -24.24
CA ARG A 296 12.87 -17.40 -23.61
C ARG A 296 11.97 -16.60 -24.56
N GLY A 297 12.41 -16.41 -25.81
CA GLY A 297 11.64 -15.71 -26.84
C GLY A 297 10.33 -16.42 -27.17
N ALA A 298 10.38 -17.75 -27.35
CA ALA A 298 9.21 -18.57 -27.62
C ALA A 298 8.20 -18.55 -26.45
N TRP A 299 8.67 -18.66 -25.21
CA TRP A 299 7.80 -18.60 -24.03
C TRP A 299 7.13 -17.25 -23.87
N ARG A 300 7.88 -16.14 -24.00
CA ARG A 300 7.32 -14.78 -23.98
C ARG A 300 6.25 -14.57 -25.05
N ALA A 301 6.47 -15.11 -26.24
CA ALA A 301 5.48 -15.06 -27.31
C ALA A 301 4.22 -15.87 -26.97
N VAL A 302 4.37 -17.11 -26.46
CA VAL A 302 3.23 -17.94 -26.03
C VAL A 302 2.42 -17.25 -24.94
N ASP A 303 3.08 -16.72 -23.91
CA ASP A 303 2.42 -16.02 -22.81
C ASP A 303 1.70 -14.76 -23.31
N ALA A 304 2.39 -13.87 -24.02
CA ALA A 304 1.82 -12.62 -24.52
C ALA A 304 0.63 -12.86 -25.47
N VAL A 305 0.73 -13.84 -26.38
CA VAL A 305 -0.35 -14.20 -27.32
C VAL A 305 -1.53 -14.83 -26.56
N SER A 306 -1.27 -15.76 -25.65
CA SER A 306 -2.32 -16.46 -24.91
C SER A 306 -3.08 -15.51 -23.98
N THR A 307 -2.34 -14.74 -23.17
CA THR A 307 -2.91 -13.76 -22.24
C THR A 307 -3.59 -12.61 -22.98
N GLY A 308 -2.99 -12.11 -24.07
CA GLY A 308 -3.58 -11.06 -24.90
C GLY A 308 -4.86 -11.49 -25.63
N ALA A 309 -4.89 -12.70 -26.20
CA ALA A 309 -6.08 -13.25 -26.84
C ALA A 309 -7.19 -13.52 -25.83
N ARG A 310 -6.85 -14.03 -24.64
CA ARG A 310 -7.80 -14.26 -23.56
C ARG A 310 -8.42 -12.96 -23.06
N ALA A 311 -7.61 -11.90 -22.88
CA ALA A 311 -8.09 -10.60 -22.41
C ALA A 311 -8.97 -9.89 -23.46
N ARG A 312 -8.55 -9.83 -24.73
CA ARG A 312 -9.26 -9.06 -25.78
C ARG A 312 -10.40 -9.82 -26.45
N LEU A 313 -10.22 -11.11 -26.71
CA LEU A 313 -11.13 -11.92 -27.52
C LEU A 313 -11.87 -12.99 -26.70
N GLY A 314 -11.50 -13.21 -25.42
CA GLY A 314 -12.05 -14.27 -24.59
C GLY A 314 -11.61 -15.69 -24.98
N LEU A 315 -10.77 -15.83 -26.02
CA LEU A 315 -10.37 -17.13 -26.56
C LEU A 315 -9.32 -17.81 -25.66
N PRO A 316 -9.53 -19.07 -25.22
CA PRO A 316 -8.62 -19.78 -24.33
C PRO A 316 -7.43 -20.41 -25.08
N LEU A 317 -6.69 -19.62 -25.87
CA LEU A 317 -5.56 -20.12 -26.68
C LEU A 317 -4.46 -20.77 -25.84
N GLY A 318 -4.28 -20.34 -24.58
CA GLY A 318 -3.30 -20.93 -23.65
C GLY A 318 -3.51 -22.42 -23.42
N ARG A 319 -4.76 -22.93 -23.49
CA ARG A 319 -5.02 -24.38 -23.36
C ARG A 319 -4.31 -25.21 -24.42
N VAL A 320 -4.03 -24.63 -25.59
CA VAL A 320 -3.33 -25.28 -26.69
C VAL A 320 -1.87 -24.84 -26.73
N LEU A 321 -1.61 -23.53 -26.72
CA LEU A 321 -0.26 -22.97 -26.88
C LEU A 321 0.64 -23.26 -25.67
N ALA A 322 0.12 -23.15 -24.44
CA ALA A 322 0.87 -23.46 -23.22
C ALA A 322 0.74 -24.94 -22.79
N ARG A 323 0.09 -25.79 -23.61
CA ARG A 323 -0.14 -27.22 -23.31
C ARG A 323 1.14 -27.99 -22.94
N PRO A 324 2.29 -27.83 -23.62
CA PRO A 324 3.51 -28.56 -23.26
C PRO A 324 4.01 -28.22 -21.86
N VAL A 325 3.95 -26.94 -21.49
CA VAL A 325 4.36 -26.44 -20.17
C VAL A 325 3.39 -26.92 -19.10
N ARG A 326 2.08 -26.76 -19.32
CA ARG A 326 1.03 -27.23 -18.40
C ARG A 326 1.15 -28.72 -18.12
N ARG A 327 1.29 -29.54 -19.17
CA ARG A 327 1.43 -31.01 -19.03
C ARG A 327 2.66 -31.43 -18.25
N ARG A 328 3.75 -30.67 -18.33
CA ARG A 328 4.99 -30.96 -17.60
C ARG A 328 4.87 -30.65 -16.11
N ILE A 329 4.07 -29.66 -15.75
CA ILE A 329 3.91 -29.18 -14.38
C ILE A 329 2.78 -29.92 -13.68
N ALA A 330 1.59 -29.88 -14.28
CA ALA A 330 0.37 -30.43 -13.70
C ALA A 330 -0.60 -30.80 -14.85
N PRO A 331 -0.57 -32.05 -15.33
CA PRO A 331 -1.28 -32.44 -16.55
C PRO A 331 -2.80 -32.35 -16.44
N ASP A 332 -3.35 -32.63 -15.26
CA ASP A 332 -4.79 -32.72 -15.02
C ASP A 332 -5.34 -31.45 -14.33
N LEU A 333 -4.46 -30.54 -13.90
CA LEU A 333 -4.84 -29.32 -13.18
C LEU A 333 -5.62 -28.37 -14.08
N ARG A 334 -6.89 -28.15 -13.72
CA ARG A 334 -7.82 -27.26 -14.42
C ARG A 334 -8.17 -26.00 -13.64
N LEU A 335 -8.21 -26.07 -12.32
CA LEU A 335 -8.76 -25.03 -11.45
C LEU A 335 -7.77 -24.64 -10.36
N LEU A 336 -7.56 -23.34 -10.21
CA LEU A 336 -6.81 -22.70 -9.15
C LEU A 336 -7.79 -21.91 -8.28
N VAL A 337 -7.84 -22.21 -6.99
CA VAL A 337 -8.71 -21.51 -6.04
C VAL A 337 -7.83 -20.68 -5.12
N SER A 338 -8.02 -19.35 -5.17
CA SER A 338 -7.26 -18.36 -4.40
C SER A 338 -8.10 -17.79 -3.26
N GLY A 339 -7.48 -17.61 -2.10
CA GLY A 339 -8.14 -17.01 -0.93
C GLY A 339 -7.12 -16.60 0.13
N GLY A 340 -7.60 -16.00 1.21
CA GLY A 340 -6.78 -15.57 2.35
C GLY A 340 -5.97 -14.28 2.15
N ALA A 341 -5.75 -13.85 0.90
CA ALA A 341 -5.16 -12.56 0.52
C ALA A 341 -5.68 -12.11 -0.86
N ALA A 342 -5.59 -10.81 -1.14
CA ALA A 342 -5.96 -10.25 -2.43
C ALA A 342 -5.08 -10.83 -3.55
N LEU A 343 -5.73 -11.30 -4.62
CA LEU A 343 -5.04 -11.82 -5.80
C LEU A 343 -4.77 -10.68 -6.78
N ASP A 344 -3.51 -10.49 -7.18
CA ASP A 344 -3.16 -9.48 -8.17
C ASP A 344 -3.94 -9.73 -9.49
N PRO A 345 -4.64 -8.72 -10.04
CA PRO A 345 -5.44 -8.90 -11.26
C PRO A 345 -4.58 -9.27 -12.47
N GLY A 346 -3.32 -8.82 -12.52
CA GLY A 346 -2.36 -9.19 -13.56
C GLY A 346 -1.99 -10.67 -13.50
N LEU A 347 -1.67 -11.16 -12.31
CA LEU A 347 -1.42 -12.58 -12.03
C LEU A 347 -2.62 -13.45 -12.40
N ALA A 348 -3.82 -13.07 -11.96
CA ALA A 348 -5.06 -13.81 -12.27
C ALA A 348 -5.30 -13.89 -13.79
N ARG A 349 -5.17 -12.76 -14.50
CA ARG A 349 -5.29 -12.70 -15.97
C ARG A 349 -4.25 -13.56 -16.68
N ARG A 350 -3.03 -13.62 -16.16
CA ARG A 350 -1.95 -14.45 -16.72
C ARG A 350 -2.23 -15.94 -16.52
N LEU A 351 -2.66 -16.34 -15.32
CA LEU A 351 -3.05 -17.73 -15.03
C LEU A 351 -4.21 -18.19 -15.92
N ASP A 352 -5.26 -17.36 -16.03
CA ASP A 352 -6.40 -17.62 -16.91
C ASP A 352 -5.99 -17.64 -18.40
N GLY A 353 -5.11 -16.71 -18.80
CA GLY A 353 -4.52 -16.62 -20.13
C GLY A 353 -3.76 -17.87 -20.54
N LEU A 354 -2.97 -18.44 -19.63
CA LEU A 354 -2.21 -19.68 -19.85
C LEU A 354 -3.10 -20.94 -19.86
N GLY A 355 -4.38 -20.82 -19.51
CA GLY A 355 -5.39 -21.85 -19.72
C GLY A 355 -5.83 -22.61 -18.47
N TRP A 356 -5.41 -22.17 -17.27
CA TRP A 356 -6.06 -22.58 -16.02
C TRP A 356 -7.33 -21.75 -15.79
N THR A 357 -8.25 -22.25 -14.98
CA THR A 357 -9.40 -21.47 -14.51
C THR A 357 -9.05 -20.95 -13.12
N VAL A 358 -9.37 -19.70 -12.82
CA VAL A 358 -9.11 -19.10 -11.52
C VAL A 358 -10.45 -18.80 -10.85
N ALA A 359 -10.59 -19.22 -9.60
CA ALA A 359 -11.66 -18.76 -8.71
C ALA A 359 -11.00 -18.05 -7.53
N THR A 360 -11.61 -16.97 -7.06
CA THR A 360 -11.12 -16.24 -5.89
C THR A 360 -12.27 -15.87 -4.97
N GLY A 361 -12.03 -15.83 -3.67
CA GLY A 361 -13.02 -15.42 -2.69
C GLY A 361 -12.43 -14.55 -1.60
N TYR A 362 -13.28 -13.77 -0.95
CA TYR A 362 -12.93 -12.92 0.19
C TYR A 362 -13.82 -13.25 1.37
N GLY A 363 -13.23 -13.22 2.56
CA GLY A 363 -13.88 -13.41 3.83
C GLY A 363 -12.85 -13.58 4.94
N LEU A 364 -13.34 -13.83 6.14
CA LEU A 364 -12.58 -13.85 7.38
C LEU A 364 -12.89 -15.11 8.19
N THR A 365 -12.14 -15.36 9.25
CA THR A 365 -12.45 -16.48 10.15
C THR A 365 -13.84 -16.32 10.76
N GLU A 366 -14.17 -15.09 11.15
CA GLU A 366 -15.44 -14.66 11.72
C GLU A 366 -16.64 -14.80 10.78
N THR A 367 -16.40 -15.10 9.51
CA THR A 367 -17.47 -15.21 8.50
C THR A 367 -17.52 -16.58 7.87
N ALA A 368 -16.90 -17.60 8.49
CA ALA A 368 -16.74 -18.94 7.98
C ALA A 368 -16.41 -18.96 6.46
N PRO A 369 -15.16 -19.18 6.09
CA PRO A 369 -14.23 -18.21 5.50
C PRO A 369 -14.68 -17.28 4.33
N MET A 370 -15.93 -17.28 3.86
CA MET A 370 -16.30 -16.67 2.56
C MET A 370 -17.53 -15.76 2.63
N LEU A 371 -17.34 -14.48 2.35
CA LEU A 371 -18.42 -13.49 2.15
C LEU A 371 -18.74 -13.30 0.67
N THR A 372 -17.70 -13.27 -0.17
CA THR A 372 -17.84 -13.06 -1.61
C THR A 372 -17.06 -14.10 -2.40
N ILE A 373 -17.50 -14.33 -3.63
CA ILE A 373 -16.81 -15.20 -4.56
C ILE A 373 -16.84 -14.65 -5.98
N LEU A 374 -15.71 -14.78 -6.66
CA LEU A 374 -15.59 -14.70 -8.10
C LEU A 374 -15.54 -16.16 -8.62
N PRO A 375 -16.65 -16.70 -9.14
CA PRO A 375 -16.73 -18.10 -9.51
C PRO A 375 -15.87 -18.41 -10.76
N PRO A 376 -15.54 -19.69 -11.01
CA PRO A 376 -14.81 -20.10 -12.20
C PRO A 376 -15.43 -19.55 -13.48
N GLY A 377 -14.64 -18.82 -14.27
CA GLY A 377 -15.06 -18.28 -15.57
C GLY A 377 -15.53 -16.82 -15.55
N ASP A 378 -15.82 -16.27 -14.37
CA ASP A 378 -15.94 -14.83 -14.20
C ASP A 378 -14.54 -14.19 -14.20
N ARG A 379 -14.38 -13.06 -14.89
CA ARG A 379 -13.08 -12.44 -15.20
C ARG A 379 -12.91 -11.04 -14.62
N HIS A 380 -13.81 -10.62 -13.71
CA HIS A 380 -13.67 -9.39 -12.91
C HIS A 380 -12.60 -9.55 -11.82
N PHE A 381 -11.37 -9.86 -12.23
CA PHE A 381 -10.23 -10.16 -11.35
C PHE A 381 -9.72 -8.95 -10.56
N ASP A 382 -10.20 -7.75 -10.89
CA ASP A 382 -10.03 -6.51 -10.14
C ASP A 382 -10.97 -6.38 -8.94
N SER A 383 -11.90 -7.33 -8.78
CA SER A 383 -12.82 -7.43 -7.65
C SER A 383 -12.54 -8.66 -6.78
N ALA A 384 -13.08 -8.63 -5.56
CA ALA A 384 -13.19 -9.78 -4.66
C ALA A 384 -14.42 -10.65 -4.96
N GLY A 385 -15.14 -10.40 -6.07
CA GLY A 385 -16.34 -11.11 -6.45
C GLY A 385 -17.63 -10.51 -5.86
N ARG A 386 -18.73 -11.25 -6.00
CA ARG A 386 -20.06 -10.84 -5.50
C ARG A 386 -20.39 -11.53 -4.18
N PRO A 387 -21.25 -10.94 -3.32
CA PRO A 387 -21.76 -11.61 -2.14
C PRO A 387 -22.31 -13.00 -2.49
N VAL A 388 -21.97 -14.00 -1.69
CA VAL A 388 -22.58 -15.32 -1.83
C VAL A 388 -24.08 -15.21 -1.52
N LYS A 389 -24.90 -15.99 -2.23
CA LYS A 389 -26.35 -15.94 -2.09
C LYS A 389 -26.75 -16.18 -0.62
N GLY A 390 -27.43 -15.24 0.01
CA GLY A 390 -27.83 -15.30 1.43
C GLY A 390 -26.93 -14.51 2.38
N VAL A 391 -25.85 -13.92 1.87
CA VAL A 391 -25.03 -12.93 2.59
C VAL A 391 -25.33 -11.54 2.06
N ASP A 392 -25.67 -10.64 2.97
CA ASP A 392 -25.82 -9.22 2.70
C ASP A 392 -24.49 -8.50 2.98
N LEU A 393 -24.08 -7.63 2.07
CA LEU A 393 -22.96 -6.71 2.26
C LEU A 393 -23.43 -5.27 2.16
N ARG A 394 -22.87 -4.40 3.00
CA ARG A 394 -23.00 -2.96 2.86
C ARG A 394 -21.67 -2.27 3.12
N ILE A 395 -21.54 -1.06 2.60
CA ILE A 395 -20.41 -0.18 2.84
C ILE A 395 -20.89 0.88 3.82
N ALA A 396 -20.33 0.87 5.03
CA ALA A 396 -20.60 1.88 6.04
C ALA A 396 -19.88 3.17 5.68
N ASP A 397 -20.59 4.29 5.79
CA ASP A 397 -19.98 5.61 5.78
C ASP A 397 -19.15 5.74 7.06
N ASP A 398 -17.82 5.82 6.94
CA ASP A 398 -16.98 6.06 8.09
C ASP A 398 -17.40 7.41 8.70
N ALA A 399 -17.92 7.38 9.93
CA ALA A 399 -18.28 8.56 10.69
C ALA A 399 -17.01 9.34 11.11
N GLY A 400 -16.38 9.97 10.13
CA GLY A 400 -15.44 11.06 10.24
C GLY A 400 -15.78 12.00 9.10
N GLU A 401 -16.39 13.15 9.43
CA GLU A 401 -16.64 14.20 8.46
C GLU A 401 -15.32 14.53 7.74
N ASP A 402 -15.37 14.60 6.40
CA ASP A 402 -14.27 14.83 5.45
C ASP A 402 -13.51 13.58 4.94
N GLY A 403 -14.19 12.73 4.17
CA GLY A 403 -13.47 11.75 3.35
C GLY A 403 -14.29 10.74 2.58
N ALA A 404 -15.37 11.13 1.89
CA ALA A 404 -15.94 10.25 0.85
C ALA A 404 -14.90 10.14 -0.29
N GLY A 405 -14.08 9.08 -0.24
CA GLY A 405 -13.09 8.77 -1.27
C GLY A 405 -13.73 8.62 -2.64
N GLU A 406 -12.92 8.70 -3.70
CA GLU A 406 -13.35 8.37 -5.06
C GLU A 406 -14.05 6.99 -5.03
N ASN A 407 -15.32 6.95 -5.45
CA ASN A 407 -16.24 5.79 -5.49
C ASN A 407 -17.06 5.47 -4.22
N GLY A 408 -17.06 6.31 -3.18
CA GLY A 408 -17.88 6.05 -1.98
C GLY A 408 -17.36 4.88 -1.14
N ALA A 409 -16.04 4.74 -1.07
CA ALA A 409 -15.38 3.70 -0.30
C ALA A 409 -15.50 3.93 1.22
N GLY A 410 -15.78 2.86 1.96
CA GLY A 410 -16.01 2.89 3.41
C GLY A 410 -15.72 1.54 4.06
N GLY A 411 -16.12 1.37 5.32
CA GLY A 411 -15.98 0.11 6.05
C GLY A 411 -16.90 -0.98 5.47
N ILE A 412 -16.37 -2.17 5.23
CA ILE A 412 -17.16 -3.31 4.77
C ILE A 412 -17.87 -3.91 5.98
N GLU A 413 -19.20 -4.00 5.89
CA GLU A 413 -20.04 -4.65 6.89
C GLU A 413 -20.81 -5.80 6.24
N ALA A 414 -20.93 -6.91 6.98
CA ALA A 414 -21.53 -8.14 6.50
C ALA A 414 -22.60 -8.67 7.45
N ARG A 415 -23.61 -9.30 6.88
CA ARG A 415 -24.64 -10.02 7.65
C ARG A 415 -25.06 -11.28 6.89
N GLY A 416 -25.08 -12.42 7.57
CA GLY A 416 -25.50 -13.67 6.96
C GLY A 416 -25.34 -14.86 7.91
N PRO A 417 -25.85 -16.04 7.54
CA PRO A 417 -25.79 -17.23 8.37
C PRO A 417 -24.37 -17.76 8.62
N ASN A 418 -23.38 -17.35 7.84
CA ASN A 418 -21.97 -17.69 7.99
C ASN A 418 -21.20 -16.78 8.96
N VAL A 419 -21.80 -15.67 9.39
CA VAL A 419 -21.19 -14.78 10.38
C VAL A 419 -21.27 -15.41 11.78
N PHE A 420 -20.15 -15.43 12.49
CA PHE A 420 -20.03 -15.97 13.84
C PHE A 420 -20.91 -15.22 14.86
N GLY A 421 -21.12 -15.81 16.04
CA GLY A 421 -21.89 -15.17 17.11
C GLY A 421 -21.10 -14.22 18.01
N GLY A 422 -19.77 -14.23 17.96
CA GLY A 422 -18.89 -13.45 18.84
C GLY A 422 -17.61 -14.17 19.23
N TYR A 423 -16.68 -13.44 19.85
CA TYR A 423 -15.39 -13.98 20.30
C TYR A 423 -15.51 -14.76 21.61
N LEU A 424 -14.74 -15.84 21.76
CA LEU A 424 -14.72 -16.65 22.97
C LEU A 424 -14.25 -15.80 24.16
N GLY A 425 -15.06 -15.75 25.23
CA GLY A 425 -14.70 -15.09 26.50
C GLY A 425 -14.51 -13.57 26.41
N LEU A 426 -14.83 -12.93 25.29
CA LEU A 426 -14.55 -11.50 25.04
C LEU A 426 -15.84 -10.74 24.64
N PRO A 427 -16.76 -10.48 25.60
CA PRO A 427 -18.04 -9.83 25.30
C PRO A 427 -17.87 -8.38 24.81
N GLU A 428 -16.89 -7.63 25.33
CA GLU A 428 -16.62 -6.26 24.89
C GLU A 428 -16.13 -6.23 23.42
N LYS A 429 -15.17 -7.10 23.07
CA LYS A 429 -14.71 -7.22 21.67
C LYS A 429 -15.78 -7.75 20.74
N THR A 430 -16.69 -8.57 21.25
CA THR A 430 -17.87 -9.01 20.50
C THR A 430 -18.78 -7.81 20.23
N ALA A 431 -19.13 -7.02 21.24
CA ALA A 431 -19.97 -5.84 21.06
C ALA A 431 -19.34 -4.80 20.11
N GLU A 432 -18.02 -4.59 20.18
CA GLU A 432 -17.28 -3.72 19.24
C GLU A 432 -17.37 -4.22 17.78
N ALA A 433 -17.35 -5.54 17.58
CA ALA A 433 -17.36 -6.16 16.25
C ALA A 433 -18.71 -6.07 15.54
N PHE A 434 -19.81 -5.80 16.25
CA PHE A 434 -21.14 -5.71 15.69
C PHE A 434 -21.73 -4.31 15.80
N THR A 435 -22.46 -3.87 14.78
CA THR A 435 -23.28 -2.66 14.86
C THR A 435 -24.52 -2.89 15.73
N GLU A 436 -25.14 -1.81 16.19
CA GLU A 436 -26.40 -1.89 16.96
C GLU A 436 -27.52 -2.57 16.17
N ASP A 437 -27.50 -2.49 14.84
CA ASP A 437 -28.45 -3.14 13.93
C ASP A 437 -28.01 -4.53 13.44
N GLY A 438 -26.97 -5.11 14.06
CA GLY A 438 -26.60 -6.52 13.93
C GLY A 438 -25.73 -6.87 12.72
N TRP A 439 -24.98 -5.91 12.18
CA TRP A 439 -24.00 -6.14 11.11
C TRP A 439 -22.61 -6.35 11.68
N TYR A 440 -21.88 -7.32 11.15
CA TYR A 440 -20.49 -7.57 11.51
C TYR A 440 -19.57 -6.61 10.75
N ARG A 441 -18.68 -5.94 11.48
CA ARG A 441 -17.64 -5.06 10.94
C ARG A 441 -16.40 -5.89 10.62
N THR A 442 -16.06 -5.99 9.33
CA THR A 442 -14.91 -6.80 8.90
C THR A 442 -13.55 -6.16 9.22
N GLU A 443 -13.56 -4.88 9.60
CA GLU A 443 -12.36 -4.02 9.72
C GLU A 443 -11.60 -3.82 8.39
N ASP A 444 -12.19 -4.22 7.26
CA ASP A 444 -11.66 -3.99 5.93
C ASP A 444 -12.42 -2.86 5.24
N ARG A 445 -11.75 -2.10 4.38
CA ARG A 445 -12.35 -1.02 3.57
C ARG A 445 -12.58 -1.48 2.14
N GLY A 446 -13.65 -1.01 1.53
CA GLY A 446 -13.96 -1.31 0.14
C GLY A 446 -15.12 -0.50 -0.40
N TYR A 447 -15.50 -0.80 -1.64
CA TYR A 447 -16.72 -0.29 -2.28
C TYR A 447 -17.39 -1.39 -3.10
N LEU A 448 -18.70 -1.24 -3.33
CA LEU A 448 -19.45 -2.06 -4.28
C LEU A 448 -19.61 -1.28 -5.58
N ASP A 449 -19.30 -1.90 -6.72
CA ASP A 449 -19.50 -1.29 -8.03
C ASP A 449 -20.98 -1.32 -8.47
N GLY A 450 -21.28 -0.71 -9.61
CA GLY A 450 -22.64 -0.67 -10.17
C GLY A 450 -23.20 -2.03 -10.59
N GLU A 451 -22.38 -3.07 -10.63
CA GLU A 451 -22.76 -4.45 -10.95
C GLU A 451 -22.81 -5.37 -9.71
N GLY A 452 -22.53 -4.83 -8.52
CA GLY A 452 -22.56 -5.53 -7.24
C GLY A 452 -21.30 -6.32 -6.90
N TYR A 453 -20.17 -6.07 -7.56
CA TYR A 453 -18.87 -6.63 -7.20
C TYR A 453 -18.21 -5.81 -6.09
N LEU A 454 -17.63 -6.51 -5.12
CA LEU A 454 -16.89 -5.90 -4.01
C LEU A 454 -15.44 -5.66 -4.42
N HIS A 455 -14.94 -4.45 -4.24
CA HIS A 455 -13.52 -4.11 -4.37
C HIS A 455 -12.94 -3.80 -2.99
N VAL A 456 -12.04 -4.66 -2.51
CA VAL A 456 -11.39 -4.51 -1.20
C VAL A 456 -10.13 -3.66 -1.36
N LEU A 457 -10.02 -2.58 -0.58
CA LEU A 457 -8.91 -1.63 -0.61
C LEU A 457 -7.83 -1.90 0.44
N GLY A 458 -8.15 -2.67 1.49
CA GLY A 458 -7.22 -3.05 2.56
C GLY A 458 -7.85 -2.99 3.95
N ARG A 459 -7.09 -3.36 4.98
CA ARG A 459 -7.54 -3.28 6.39
C ARG A 459 -7.55 -1.85 6.89
N SER A 460 -8.60 -1.42 7.57
CA SER A 460 -8.68 -0.11 8.23
C SER A 460 -7.50 0.14 9.19
N LYS A 461 -7.02 -0.90 9.89
CA LYS A 461 -5.85 -0.82 10.81
C LYS A 461 -4.48 -0.87 10.14
N LEU A 462 -4.40 -1.19 8.83
CA LEU A 462 -3.16 -1.15 8.04
C LEU A 462 -3.05 0.14 7.22
N PHE A 463 -4.00 1.06 7.40
CA PHE A 463 -3.80 2.46 7.07
C PHE A 463 -3.12 3.12 8.25
N ALA A 464 -1.89 3.51 8.03
CA ALA A 464 -1.16 4.41 8.90
C ALA A 464 -1.63 5.83 8.64
N VAL A 465 -2.11 6.52 9.67
CA VAL A 465 -2.28 7.97 9.62
C VAL A 465 -0.94 8.59 9.93
N THR A 466 -0.35 9.27 8.97
CA THR A 466 0.88 10.05 9.19
C THR A 466 0.60 11.27 10.06
N GLU A 467 1.62 11.91 10.64
CA GLU A 467 1.44 13.14 11.44
C GLU A 467 0.76 14.29 10.68
N ALA A 468 0.76 14.23 9.34
CA ALA A 468 0.07 15.18 8.46
C ALA A 468 -1.42 14.83 8.21
N GLY A 469 -1.95 13.76 8.82
CA GLY A 469 -3.34 13.30 8.65
C GLY A 469 -3.57 12.46 7.39
N GLU A 470 -2.53 12.13 6.62
CA GLU A 470 -2.65 11.34 5.40
C GLU A 470 -2.70 9.83 5.70
N ASN A 471 -3.66 9.13 5.08
CA ASN A 471 -3.81 7.67 5.18
C ASN A 471 -2.85 6.95 4.22
N VAL A 472 -1.96 6.12 4.77
CA VAL A 472 -0.96 5.34 4.03
C VAL A 472 -1.23 3.86 4.20
N SER A 473 -1.53 3.15 3.11
CA SER A 473 -1.57 1.70 3.12
C SER A 473 -0.15 1.14 3.23
N LEU A 474 0.16 0.47 4.33
CA LEU A 474 1.47 -0.14 4.55
C LEU A 474 1.76 -1.22 3.48
N GLU A 475 0.73 -1.97 3.08
CA GLU A 475 0.84 -3.03 2.07
C GLU A 475 1.09 -2.50 0.66
N GLU A 476 0.54 -1.33 0.33
CA GLU A 476 0.84 -0.63 -0.93
C GLU A 476 2.32 -0.26 -1.01
N VAL A 477 2.88 0.24 0.10
CA VAL A 477 4.29 0.60 0.19
C VAL A 477 5.17 -0.65 0.10
N GLU A 478 4.84 -1.72 0.82
CA GLU A 478 5.54 -3.00 0.74
C GLU A 478 5.56 -3.55 -0.71
N ALA A 479 4.40 -3.60 -1.36
CA ALA A 479 4.23 -4.14 -2.71
C ALA A 479 4.97 -3.31 -3.77
N LEU A 480 5.15 -2.01 -3.56
CA LEU A 480 5.95 -1.18 -4.45
C LEU A 480 7.44 -1.55 -4.36
N HIS A 481 7.98 -1.59 -3.15
CA HIS A 481 9.40 -1.83 -2.91
C HIS A 481 9.80 -3.28 -3.24
N ALA A 482 8.90 -4.24 -3.02
CA ALA A 482 9.12 -5.65 -3.36
C ALA A 482 9.30 -5.93 -4.88
N ARG A 483 9.04 -4.94 -5.76
CA ARG A 483 9.27 -5.08 -7.21
C ARG A 483 10.75 -4.97 -7.58
N HIS A 484 11.59 -4.42 -6.71
CA HIS A 484 12.98 -4.18 -7.03
C HIS A 484 13.82 -5.47 -6.88
N PRO A 485 14.65 -5.86 -7.86
CA PRO A 485 15.39 -7.13 -7.85
C PRO A 485 16.33 -7.33 -6.65
N ALA A 486 16.86 -6.24 -6.08
CA ALA A 486 17.74 -6.31 -4.90
C ALA A 486 17.01 -6.64 -3.58
N ILE A 487 15.67 -6.56 -3.55
CA ILE A 487 14.86 -6.75 -2.34
C ILE A 487 14.15 -8.09 -2.43
N ALA A 488 14.56 -9.06 -1.61
CA ALA A 488 13.87 -10.34 -1.50
C ALA A 488 12.56 -10.20 -0.72
N GLU A 489 12.59 -9.47 0.39
CA GLU A 489 11.43 -9.20 1.24
C GLU A 489 11.50 -7.81 1.89
N ILE A 490 10.35 -7.20 2.15
CA ILE A 490 10.23 -5.95 2.90
C ILE A 490 8.95 -5.98 3.75
N GLY A 491 9.05 -5.53 4.99
CA GLY A 491 7.91 -5.30 5.89
C GLY A 491 7.92 -3.86 6.36
N VAL A 492 6.81 -3.15 6.21
CA VAL A 492 6.67 -1.73 6.52
C VAL A 492 5.74 -1.56 7.71
N PHE A 493 6.11 -0.66 8.62
CA PHE A 493 5.36 -0.35 9.84
C PHE A 493 5.50 1.14 10.19
N MET A 494 4.67 1.61 11.11
CA MET A 494 4.78 2.98 11.65
C MET A 494 5.46 2.95 13.01
N ARG A 495 6.36 3.92 13.22
CA ARG A 495 7.00 4.18 14.50
C ARG A 495 7.16 5.67 14.68
N GLU A 496 6.73 6.21 15.82
CA GLU A 496 6.90 7.64 16.16
C GLU A 496 6.44 8.59 15.04
N GLY A 497 5.30 8.28 14.38
CA GLY A 497 4.78 9.10 13.28
C GLY A 497 5.53 8.99 11.94
N ARG A 498 6.56 8.14 11.87
CA ARG A 498 7.41 7.91 10.70
C ARG A 498 7.19 6.51 10.12
N LEU A 499 7.36 6.38 8.81
CA LEU A 499 7.23 5.12 8.09
C LEU A 499 8.58 4.38 8.10
N SER A 500 8.65 3.25 8.79
CA SER A 500 9.86 2.44 8.96
C SER A 500 9.72 1.09 8.24
N ALA A 501 10.84 0.49 7.85
CA ALA A 501 10.85 -0.82 7.19
C ALA A 501 12.01 -1.72 7.63
N VAL A 502 11.75 -3.02 7.60
CA VAL A 502 12.79 -4.06 7.64
C VAL A 502 12.84 -4.72 6.27
N ALA A 503 14.01 -4.70 5.62
CA ALA A 503 14.21 -5.30 4.31
C ALA A 503 15.24 -6.43 4.34
N VAL A 504 15.06 -7.39 3.44
CA VAL A 504 15.92 -8.57 3.27
C VAL A 504 16.50 -8.54 1.85
N PRO A 505 17.83 -8.58 1.68
CA PRO A 505 18.46 -8.52 0.38
C PRO A 505 18.29 -9.81 -0.42
N ASP A 506 18.03 -9.69 -1.72
CA ASP A 506 18.15 -10.83 -2.64
C ASP A 506 19.63 -11.05 -2.99
N ARG A 507 20.27 -11.93 -2.23
CA ARG A 507 21.69 -12.26 -2.38
C ARG A 507 22.03 -12.95 -3.71
N ALA A 508 21.07 -13.49 -4.44
CA ALA A 508 21.33 -14.07 -5.76
C ALA A 508 21.40 -12.96 -6.80
N ALA A 509 20.43 -12.04 -6.79
CA ALA A 509 20.41 -10.89 -7.68
C ALA A 509 21.61 -9.95 -7.45
N ILE A 510 21.96 -9.67 -6.19
CA ILE A 510 23.05 -8.75 -5.83
C ILE A 510 24.43 -9.34 -6.16
N ARG A 511 24.59 -10.67 -6.13
CA ARG A 511 25.86 -11.32 -6.49
C ARG A 511 26.23 -11.12 -7.97
N GLU A 512 25.27 -10.86 -8.84
CA GLU A 512 25.53 -10.57 -10.25
C GLU A 512 26.08 -9.15 -10.47
N THR A 513 25.78 -8.21 -9.56
CA THR A 513 26.26 -6.82 -9.64
C THR A 513 27.54 -6.58 -8.83
N GLY A 514 27.78 -7.36 -7.78
CA GLY A 514 28.98 -7.26 -6.95
C GLY A 514 28.90 -6.22 -5.83
N ASP A 515 27.71 -5.67 -5.59
CA ASP A 515 27.47 -4.62 -4.59
C ASP A 515 27.36 -5.18 -3.16
N ASP A 516 27.61 -4.32 -2.16
CA ASP A 516 27.29 -4.65 -0.77
C ASP A 516 25.78 -4.85 -0.59
N PRO A 517 25.31 -5.95 0.03
CA PRO A 517 23.88 -6.23 0.16
C PRO A 517 23.07 -5.18 0.93
N GLN A 518 23.68 -4.46 1.88
CA GLN A 518 22.96 -3.39 2.58
C GLN A 518 22.80 -2.18 1.68
N GLU A 519 23.87 -1.80 0.97
CA GLU A 519 23.83 -0.65 0.08
C GLU A 519 22.94 -0.87 -1.13
N ALA A 520 22.94 -2.08 -1.71
CA ALA A 520 22.04 -2.44 -2.80
C ALA A 520 20.56 -2.34 -2.40
N VAL A 521 20.21 -2.77 -1.18
CA VAL A 521 18.83 -2.65 -0.67
C VAL A 521 18.49 -1.19 -0.37
N ARG A 522 19.40 -0.41 0.21
CA ARG A 522 19.18 1.02 0.44
C ARG A 522 18.97 1.77 -0.88
N ALA A 523 19.82 1.53 -1.87
CA ALA A 523 19.68 2.08 -3.22
C ALA A 523 18.33 1.70 -3.85
N ALA A 524 17.89 0.45 -3.69
CA ALA A 524 16.59 -0.02 -4.14
C ALA A 524 15.40 0.70 -3.47
N ILE A 525 15.46 0.90 -2.15
CA ILE A 525 14.45 1.67 -1.42
C ILE A 525 14.43 3.13 -1.89
N ARG A 526 15.62 3.74 -2.06
CA ARG A 526 15.76 5.09 -2.59
C ARG A 526 15.15 5.21 -3.99
N GLU A 527 15.45 4.28 -4.90
CA GLU A 527 14.93 4.26 -6.27
C GLU A 527 13.40 4.15 -6.30
N ALA A 528 12.83 3.18 -5.58
CA ALA A 528 11.38 2.98 -5.50
C ALA A 528 10.67 4.19 -4.87
N GLY A 529 11.32 4.88 -3.94
CA GLY A 529 10.81 6.07 -3.28
C GLY A 529 10.80 7.35 -4.13
N ARG A 530 11.57 7.43 -5.23
CA ARG A 530 11.70 8.67 -6.06
C ARG A 530 10.37 9.19 -6.60
N GLY A 531 9.43 8.30 -6.92
CA GLY A 531 8.11 8.63 -7.45
C GLY A 531 7.01 8.82 -6.40
N LEU A 532 7.30 8.55 -5.11
CA LEU A 532 6.31 8.59 -4.04
C LEU A 532 6.21 9.97 -3.37
N PRO A 533 5.01 10.38 -2.90
CA PRO A 533 4.88 11.47 -1.94
C PRO A 533 5.70 11.22 -0.68
N GLY A 534 6.27 12.27 -0.08
CA GLY A 534 7.19 12.15 1.07
C GLY A 534 6.62 11.33 2.24
N TYR A 535 5.33 11.45 2.51
CA TYR A 535 4.64 10.71 3.58
C TYR A 535 4.45 9.21 3.29
N LYS A 536 4.59 8.76 2.03
CA LYS A 536 4.59 7.33 1.63
C LYS A 536 6.00 6.74 1.53
N ARG A 537 7.06 7.53 1.74
CA ARG A 537 8.45 7.05 1.63
C ARG A 537 8.87 6.43 2.95
N VAL A 538 9.60 5.31 2.86
CA VAL A 538 10.26 4.70 4.01
C VAL A 538 11.37 5.65 4.48
N GLN A 539 11.26 6.13 5.71
CA GLN A 539 12.19 7.07 6.35
C GLN A 539 13.28 6.35 7.12
N ASP A 540 12.94 5.19 7.68
CA ASP A 540 13.81 4.40 8.53
C ASP A 540 13.93 2.98 7.99
N LEU A 541 15.15 2.51 7.77
CA LEU A 541 15.40 1.19 7.17
C LEU A 541 16.39 0.38 8.00
N ALA A 542 15.98 -0.83 8.38
CA ALA A 542 16.88 -1.87 8.85
C ALA A 542 17.03 -2.95 7.79
N VAL A 543 18.26 -3.33 7.45
CA VAL A 543 18.54 -4.42 6.50
C VAL A 543 19.05 -5.63 7.26
N GLY A 544 18.32 -6.74 7.17
CA GLY A 544 18.65 -8.01 7.82
C GLY A 544 18.91 -9.12 6.80
N GLY A 545 19.82 -10.05 7.11
CA GLY A 545 20.11 -11.18 6.22
C GLY A 545 19.13 -12.34 6.31
N GLU A 546 18.31 -12.37 7.37
CA GLU A 546 17.33 -13.43 7.62
C GLU A 546 15.97 -13.08 6.98
N ALA A 547 15.19 -14.08 6.56
CA ALA A 547 13.85 -13.88 6.00
C ALA A 547 12.87 -13.31 7.05
N LEU A 548 11.90 -12.50 6.63
CA LEU A 548 10.94 -11.91 7.55
C LEU A 548 10.01 -12.98 8.14
N ASP A 549 9.62 -12.77 9.41
CA ASP A 549 8.66 -13.63 10.08
C ASP A 549 7.31 -13.55 9.35
N ARG A 550 6.83 -14.70 8.88
CA ARG A 550 5.55 -14.80 8.19
C ARG A 550 4.66 -15.84 8.83
N THR A 551 3.35 -15.62 8.71
CA THR A 551 2.35 -16.65 8.95
C THR A 551 2.48 -17.75 7.90
N GLN A 552 1.91 -18.92 8.18
CA GLN A 552 1.92 -20.02 7.20
C GLN A 552 1.13 -19.69 5.91
N MET A 553 0.22 -18.70 5.96
CA MET A 553 -0.49 -18.14 4.80
C MET A 553 0.32 -17.06 4.07
N GLY A 554 1.56 -16.82 4.47
CA GLY A 554 2.50 -15.92 3.80
C GLY A 554 2.37 -14.45 4.18
N LYS A 555 1.50 -14.07 5.13
CA LYS A 555 1.38 -12.69 5.62
C LYS A 555 2.53 -12.35 6.57
N ILE A 556 3.05 -11.13 6.50
CA ILE A 556 4.12 -10.66 7.39
C ILE A 556 3.56 -10.49 8.82
N ARG A 557 4.28 -10.99 9.83
CA ARG A 557 3.96 -10.74 11.24
C ARG A 557 4.49 -9.36 11.67
N ARG A 558 3.62 -8.35 11.58
CA ARG A 558 4.00 -6.93 11.78
C ARG A 558 4.32 -6.58 13.23
N ASP A 559 3.69 -7.27 14.18
CA ASP A 559 3.97 -7.20 15.61
C ASP A 559 5.44 -7.47 15.95
N ARG A 560 6.14 -8.24 15.11
CA ARG A 560 7.56 -8.56 15.29
C ARG A 560 8.51 -7.68 14.48
N LEU A 561 7.99 -6.84 13.58
CA LEU A 561 8.84 -5.98 12.75
C LEU A 561 9.56 -4.93 13.60
N GLU A 562 8.90 -4.34 14.58
CA GLU A 562 9.49 -3.32 15.46
C GLU A 562 10.62 -3.90 16.32
N GLN A 563 10.38 -5.03 16.99
CA GLN A 563 11.41 -5.74 17.76
C GLN A 563 12.60 -6.15 16.89
N ARG A 564 12.34 -6.61 15.66
CA ARG A 564 13.39 -7.01 14.73
C ARG A 564 14.16 -5.81 14.20
N PHE A 565 13.48 -4.72 13.92
CA PHE A 565 14.09 -3.45 13.55
C PHE A 565 15.02 -2.97 14.67
N ASP A 566 14.56 -2.99 15.92
CA ASP A 566 15.36 -2.65 17.09
C ASP A 566 16.55 -3.57 17.26
N ALA A 567 16.40 -4.90 17.13
CA ALA A 567 17.50 -5.84 17.25
C ALA A 567 18.58 -5.62 16.15
N LEU A 568 18.15 -5.39 14.91
CA LEU A 568 19.05 -5.09 13.78
C LEU A 568 19.73 -3.73 13.93
N ARG A 569 19.13 -2.78 14.66
CA ARG A 569 19.75 -1.49 14.98
C ARG A 569 20.62 -1.55 16.24
N ALA A 570 20.22 -2.24 17.30
CA ALA A 570 20.95 -2.39 18.55
C ALA A 570 22.27 -3.18 18.39
N GLY A 571 22.35 -4.08 17.39
CA GLY A 571 23.61 -4.68 16.96
C GLY A 571 24.62 -3.68 16.35
N ARG A 572 24.22 -2.42 16.15
CA ARG A 572 25.06 -1.28 15.77
C ARG A 572 25.00 -0.30 16.95
N GLY A 573 26.05 -0.21 17.77
CA GLY A 573 26.04 0.45 19.08
C GLY A 573 25.30 1.81 19.17
N GLU A 574 24.81 2.10 20.39
CA GLU A 574 24.10 3.33 20.80
C GLU A 574 24.57 4.57 20.03
N ALA A 575 23.65 5.22 19.30
CA ALA A 575 23.96 6.43 18.56
C ALA A 575 24.15 7.60 19.53
N GLU A 576 25.41 7.99 19.77
CA GLU A 576 25.74 9.30 20.34
C GLU A 576 25.14 10.39 19.43
N THR A 577 24.29 11.25 20.00
CA THR A 577 23.81 12.47 19.36
C THR A 577 24.94 13.49 19.30
N GLY A 578 25.10 14.18 18.17
CA GLY A 578 26.17 15.15 17.93
C GLY A 578 27.09 14.77 16.77
N PRO A 579 28.08 15.62 16.47
CA PRO A 579 29.07 15.35 15.44
C PRO A 579 30.01 14.21 15.85
N MET A 580 30.18 13.25 14.94
CA MET A 580 31.14 12.16 15.09
C MET A 580 32.55 12.72 15.34
N PRO A 581 33.25 12.30 16.40
CA PRO A 581 34.63 12.70 16.63
C PRO A 581 35.54 12.23 15.49
N ALA A 582 36.52 13.04 15.10
CA ALA A 582 37.43 12.73 14.00
C ALA A 582 38.19 11.41 14.23
N GLU A 583 38.46 11.04 15.48
CA GLU A 583 39.13 9.78 15.84
C GLU A 583 38.29 8.53 15.53
N GLN A 584 36.97 8.68 15.44
CA GLN A 584 36.03 7.61 15.10
C GLN A 584 35.76 7.52 13.58
N MET A 585 36.25 8.48 12.80
CA MET A 585 36.10 8.50 11.34
C MET A 585 37.10 7.59 10.64
N SER A 586 36.74 7.16 9.42
CA SER A 586 37.64 6.36 8.59
C SER A 586 38.94 7.13 8.28
N ALA A 587 39.98 6.42 7.81
CA ALA A 587 41.22 7.08 7.41
C ALA A 587 40.98 8.07 6.25
N ASP A 588 40.13 7.68 5.29
CA ASP A 588 39.79 8.49 4.12
C ASP A 588 38.99 9.74 4.51
N ASP A 589 38.06 9.63 5.47
CA ASP A 589 37.30 10.78 6.00
C ASP A 589 38.17 11.78 6.76
N ARG A 590 39.14 11.29 7.52
CA ARG A 590 40.10 12.17 8.21
C ARG A 590 40.96 12.92 7.21
N THR A 591 41.46 12.23 6.18
CA THR A 591 42.18 12.87 5.08
C THR A 591 41.32 13.88 4.32
N LEU A 592 40.01 13.63 4.20
CA LEU A 592 39.07 14.58 3.61
C LEU A 592 38.91 15.85 4.47
N LEU A 593 38.84 15.71 5.79
CA LEU A 593 38.76 16.85 6.73
C LEU A 593 40.08 17.63 6.88
N ASP A 594 41.23 17.05 6.52
CA ASP A 594 42.51 17.76 6.46
C ASP A 594 42.53 18.84 5.37
N ALA A 595 41.63 18.76 4.38
CA ALA A 595 41.44 19.82 3.38
C ALA A 595 40.77 21.05 4.01
N PRO A 596 41.36 22.26 3.90
CA PRO A 596 40.86 23.46 4.59
C PRO A 596 39.38 23.78 4.31
N ALA A 597 38.94 23.66 3.05
CA ALA A 597 37.55 23.95 2.70
C ALA A 597 36.57 22.90 3.26
N ALA A 598 36.91 21.61 3.16
CA ALA A 598 36.09 20.53 3.70
C ALA A 598 36.00 20.60 5.24
N GLY A 599 37.12 20.87 5.91
CA GLY A 599 37.15 21.08 7.37
C GLY A 599 36.28 22.24 7.84
N ALA A 600 36.29 23.37 7.11
CA ALA A 600 35.44 24.53 7.39
C ALA A 600 33.95 24.22 7.22
N VAL A 601 33.57 23.48 6.17
CA VAL A 601 32.19 23.04 5.95
C VAL A 601 31.72 22.08 7.03
N TRP A 602 32.55 21.11 7.44
CA TRP A 602 32.24 20.20 8.54
C TRP A 602 31.99 20.95 9.85
N ALA A 603 32.83 21.94 10.19
CA ALA A 603 32.66 22.76 11.39
C ALA A 603 31.32 23.52 11.37
N ARG A 604 30.92 24.06 10.22
CA ARG A 604 29.62 24.75 10.08
C ARG A 604 28.43 23.81 10.15
N LEU A 605 28.55 22.60 9.58
CA LEU A 605 27.52 21.57 9.74
C LEU A 605 27.40 21.14 11.19
N ALA A 606 28.53 20.97 11.90
CA ALA A 606 28.54 20.61 13.32
C ALA A 606 27.92 21.70 14.21
N GLU A 607 28.12 22.98 13.89
CA GLU A 607 27.48 24.10 14.57
C GLU A 607 25.97 24.14 14.29
N ARG A 608 25.57 23.98 13.03
CA ARG A 608 24.17 24.08 12.58
C ARG A 608 23.31 22.88 12.98
N PHE A 609 23.92 21.69 13.06
CA PHE A 609 23.25 20.41 13.26
C PHE A 609 23.77 19.68 14.51
N GLY A 610 24.28 20.41 15.51
CA GLY A 610 24.85 19.85 16.73
C GLY A 610 23.87 19.02 17.58
N ASP A 611 22.57 19.20 17.38
CA ASP A 611 21.49 18.49 18.08
C ASP A 611 21.07 17.18 17.40
N VAL A 612 21.63 16.86 16.23
CA VAL A 612 21.35 15.62 15.48
C VAL A 612 22.64 14.83 15.26
N ARG A 613 22.52 13.53 14.99
CA ARG A 613 23.68 12.68 14.70
C ARG A 613 24.30 13.09 13.36
N LEU A 614 25.47 13.73 13.41
CA LEU A 614 26.20 14.18 12.24
C LEU A 614 27.42 13.27 12.02
N SER A 615 27.45 12.56 10.91
CA SER A 615 28.54 11.70 10.46
C SER A 615 28.82 11.96 8.98
N PRO A 616 29.98 11.56 8.44
CA PRO A 616 30.23 11.65 7.00
C PRO A 616 29.14 10.92 6.19
N ASP A 617 28.57 9.84 6.72
CA ASP A 617 27.53 9.06 6.03
C ASP A 617 26.10 9.57 6.28
N SER A 618 25.92 10.68 7.02
CA SER A 618 24.61 11.25 7.27
C SER A 618 23.99 11.78 5.98
N ASP A 619 22.72 11.44 5.73
CA ASP A 619 21.97 11.89 4.56
C ASP A 619 21.54 13.36 4.73
N LEU A 620 21.88 14.19 3.75
CA LEU A 620 21.63 15.63 3.81
C LEU A 620 20.13 15.95 3.88
N ARG A 621 19.27 15.15 3.25
CA ARG A 621 17.83 15.42 3.16
C ARG A 621 17.03 14.77 4.28
N THR A 622 17.43 13.56 4.66
CA THR A 622 16.66 12.67 5.54
C THR A 622 17.13 12.78 6.99
N ASP A 623 18.46 12.81 7.19
CA ASP A 623 19.04 12.92 8.54
C ASP A 623 19.18 14.38 8.96
N LEU A 624 19.59 15.28 8.05
CA LEU A 624 19.77 16.71 8.33
C LEU A 624 18.58 17.60 7.92
N GLY A 625 17.57 17.04 7.26
CA GLY A 625 16.36 17.77 6.87
C GLY A 625 16.58 18.88 5.84
N ILE A 626 17.66 18.83 5.05
CA ILE A 626 18.00 19.87 4.06
C ILE A 626 17.10 19.71 2.83
N ASP A 627 16.02 20.49 2.78
CA ASP A 627 15.14 20.59 1.61
C ASP A 627 15.76 21.44 0.48
N SER A 628 15.08 21.53 -0.68
CA SER A 628 15.56 22.28 -1.85
C SER A 628 15.84 23.77 -1.59
N MET A 629 15.31 24.35 -0.50
CA MET A 629 15.55 25.74 -0.11
C MET A 629 16.64 25.84 0.96
N ALA A 630 16.70 24.91 1.93
CA ALA A 630 17.82 24.79 2.85
C ALA A 630 19.14 24.54 2.12
N TRP A 631 19.09 23.92 0.94
CA TRP A 631 20.22 23.80 0.01
C TRP A 631 20.77 25.15 -0.48
N VAL A 632 19.91 26.15 -0.68
CA VAL A 632 20.34 27.51 -1.07
C VAL A 632 21.15 28.13 0.06
N ASP A 633 20.60 28.09 1.27
CA ASP A 633 21.26 28.64 2.44
C ASP A 633 22.58 27.89 2.71
N LEU A 634 22.57 26.55 2.60
CA LEU A 634 23.77 25.74 2.78
C LEU A 634 24.86 26.04 1.74
N THR A 635 24.52 26.18 0.45
CA THR A 635 25.52 26.53 -0.59
C THR A 635 26.15 27.90 -0.37
N LEU A 636 25.40 28.83 0.22
CA LEU A 636 25.89 30.17 0.52
C LEU A 636 26.70 30.18 1.82
N ASP A 637 26.30 29.39 2.82
CA ASP A 637 27.09 29.12 4.02
C ASP A 637 28.44 28.46 3.66
N ILE A 638 28.45 27.53 2.70
CA ILE A 638 29.67 26.90 2.20
C ILE A 638 30.59 27.92 1.53
N ARG A 639 30.06 28.80 0.68
CA ARG A 639 30.85 29.88 0.08
C ARG A 639 31.41 30.81 1.14
N ASP A 640 30.59 31.20 2.11
CA ASP A 640 30.98 32.18 3.13
C ASP A 640 31.98 31.56 4.13
N ALA A 641 31.89 30.25 4.42
CA ALA A 641 32.77 29.55 5.35
C ALA A 641 34.07 29.02 4.73
N ALA A 642 34.00 28.55 3.48
CA ALA A 642 35.11 27.86 2.81
C ALA A 642 35.61 28.58 1.55
N GLY A 643 34.94 29.64 1.08
CA GLY A 643 35.32 30.35 -0.15
C GLY A 643 35.04 29.57 -1.44
N VAL A 644 34.31 28.46 -1.35
CA VAL A 644 34.05 27.53 -2.46
C VAL A 644 32.60 27.65 -2.92
N GLU A 645 32.37 27.78 -4.23
CA GLU A 645 31.03 27.73 -4.83
C GLU A 645 30.78 26.37 -5.48
N LEU A 646 29.79 25.62 -4.96
CA LEU A 646 29.36 24.36 -5.55
C LEU A 646 28.40 24.61 -6.73
N ARG A 647 28.64 23.94 -7.86
CA ARG A 647 27.81 24.06 -9.06
C ARG A 647 26.49 23.31 -8.92
N GLU A 648 25.45 23.76 -9.63
CA GLU A 648 24.11 23.14 -9.57
C GLU A 648 24.15 21.63 -9.87
N GLU A 649 24.93 21.21 -10.86
CA GLU A 649 25.08 19.80 -11.25
C GLU A 649 25.77 18.94 -10.18
N GLN A 650 26.63 19.55 -9.36
CA GLN A 650 27.28 18.89 -8.24
C GLN A 650 26.26 18.74 -7.10
N THR A 651 25.59 19.83 -6.70
CA THR A 651 24.58 19.83 -5.62
C THR A 651 23.42 18.86 -5.86
N ALA A 652 23.01 18.65 -7.11
CA ALA A 652 21.94 17.73 -7.47
C ALA A 652 22.29 16.25 -7.21
N ARG A 653 23.58 15.93 -7.10
CA ARG A 653 24.10 14.57 -6.93
C ARG A 653 24.56 14.25 -5.51
N LEU A 654 24.60 15.25 -4.62
CA LEU A 654 25.04 15.06 -3.24
C LEU A 654 23.91 14.45 -2.41
N GLU A 655 24.15 13.27 -1.84
CA GLU A 655 23.21 12.57 -0.98
C GLU A 655 23.67 12.61 0.48
N THR A 656 24.98 12.49 0.72
CA THR A 656 25.59 12.42 2.06
C THR A 656 26.49 13.62 2.39
N VAL A 657 26.80 13.79 3.68
CA VAL A 657 27.79 14.79 4.13
C VAL A 657 29.18 14.51 3.52
N ARG A 658 29.56 13.25 3.34
CA ARG A 658 30.80 12.83 2.68
C ARG A 658 30.83 13.32 1.23
N ASP A 659 29.76 13.10 0.47
CA ASP A 659 29.67 13.60 -0.92
C ASP A 659 29.86 15.12 -0.97
N LEU A 660 29.27 15.83 -0.01
CA LEU A 660 29.39 17.27 0.10
C LEU A 660 30.83 17.71 0.39
N LEU A 661 31.49 17.06 1.35
CA LEU A 661 32.88 17.35 1.71
C LEU A 661 33.83 17.03 0.56
N GLU A 662 33.62 15.92 -0.16
CA GLU A 662 34.37 15.56 -1.36
C GLU A 662 34.18 16.58 -2.47
N ALA A 663 32.93 17.00 -2.74
CA ALA A 663 32.64 18.01 -3.74
C ALA A 663 33.28 19.38 -3.41
N VAL A 664 33.37 19.73 -2.13
CA VAL A 664 34.02 20.95 -1.66
C VAL A 664 35.54 20.86 -1.81
N ARG A 665 36.16 19.74 -1.41
CA ARG A 665 37.60 19.48 -1.63
C ARG A 665 37.95 19.52 -3.11
N ASP A 666 37.19 18.82 -3.94
CA ASP A 666 37.43 18.75 -5.39
C ASP A 666 37.30 20.13 -6.05
N ALA A 667 36.41 20.99 -5.52
CA ALA A 667 36.27 22.37 -5.98
C ALA A 667 37.38 23.30 -5.45
N GLU A 668 37.93 23.05 -4.25
CA GLU A 668 39.13 23.70 -3.72
C GLU A 668 40.37 23.35 -4.58
N ASP A 669 40.56 22.06 -4.89
CA ASP A 669 41.70 21.54 -5.67
C ASP A 669 41.67 21.98 -7.13
N ALA A 670 40.49 22.14 -7.72
CA ALA A 670 40.34 22.59 -9.11
C ALA A 670 40.77 24.06 -9.32
N GLY A 671 40.92 24.85 -8.24
CA GLY A 671 40.97 26.30 -8.31
C GLY A 671 39.69 26.87 -8.94
N CYS A 672 39.44 28.17 -8.81
CA CYS A 672 38.22 28.81 -9.33
C CYS A 672 38.06 28.76 -10.88
N GLU A 673 38.87 27.98 -11.61
CA GLU A 673 38.89 27.85 -13.07
C GLU A 673 38.88 26.38 -13.52
N GLY A 674 37.71 25.73 -13.43
CA GLY A 674 37.40 24.42 -14.04
C GLY A 674 36.13 24.49 -14.91
N PRO A 675 35.89 23.55 -15.86
CA PRO A 675 35.04 23.79 -17.02
C PRO A 675 33.54 23.90 -16.72
N ALA A 676 32.92 24.91 -17.33
CA ALA A 676 31.48 25.17 -17.59
C ALA A 676 30.44 24.42 -16.73
N GLY A 677 30.23 24.89 -15.51
CA GLY A 677 29.00 24.69 -14.76
C GLY A 677 28.80 25.88 -13.83
N ALA A 678 27.54 26.28 -13.63
CA ALA A 678 27.22 27.61 -13.16
C ALA A 678 27.05 27.74 -11.64
N ALA A 679 27.55 28.85 -11.11
CA ALA A 679 27.41 29.23 -9.71
C ALA A 679 26.06 29.93 -9.42
N PRO A 680 25.60 29.98 -8.16
CA PRO A 680 24.42 30.77 -7.78
C PRO A 680 24.50 32.25 -8.18
N SER A 681 25.70 32.84 -8.09
CA SER A 681 26.04 34.20 -8.52
C SER A 681 25.84 34.40 -10.03
N ASP A 682 26.20 33.41 -10.85
CA ASP A 682 26.02 33.43 -12.30
C ASP A 682 24.54 33.53 -12.70
N VAL A 683 23.61 32.96 -11.94
CA VAL A 683 22.16 33.06 -12.23
C VAL A 683 21.68 34.49 -12.05
N THR A 684 22.15 35.18 -11.01
CA THR A 684 21.80 36.58 -10.79
C THR A 684 22.49 37.50 -11.78
N GLU A 685 23.72 37.22 -12.21
CA GLU A 685 24.46 38.08 -13.14
C GLU A 685 24.08 37.85 -14.61
N ALA A 686 23.97 36.59 -15.05
CA ALA A 686 23.71 36.18 -16.43
C ALA A 686 22.59 35.10 -16.53
N PRO A 687 21.35 35.40 -16.12
CA PRO A 687 20.24 34.44 -16.05
C PRO A 687 19.88 33.82 -17.42
N GLU A 688 20.18 34.48 -18.54
CA GLU A 688 19.88 33.99 -19.89
C GLU A 688 20.63 32.69 -20.24
N ARG A 689 21.78 32.44 -19.59
CA ARG A 689 22.59 31.23 -19.76
C ARG A 689 21.90 29.97 -19.23
N PHE A 690 20.96 30.13 -18.30
CA PHE A 690 20.27 29.04 -17.60
C PHE A 690 18.93 28.67 -18.21
N LEU A 691 18.50 29.39 -19.25
CA LEU A 691 17.25 29.13 -19.92
C LEU A 691 17.42 28.06 -20.99
N SER A 692 16.66 26.96 -20.87
CA SER A 692 16.54 25.96 -21.93
C SER A 692 15.92 26.55 -23.20
N GLU A 693 16.11 25.90 -24.35
CA GLU A 693 15.48 26.33 -25.62
C GLU A 693 13.95 26.43 -25.53
N ASN A 694 13.33 25.55 -24.73
CA ASN A 694 11.89 25.58 -24.48
C ASN A 694 11.47 26.76 -23.61
N GLU A 695 12.28 27.15 -22.60
CA GLU A 695 12.04 28.33 -21.75
C GLU A 695 12.23 29.63 -22.52
N ARG A 696 13.25 29.70 -23.40
CA ARG A 696 13.46 30.83 -24.32
C ARG A 696 12.27 31.10 -25.24
N ARG A 697 11.43 30.10 -25.52
CA ARG A 697 10.18 30.29 -26.28
C ARG A 697 9.16 31.16 -25.53
N TRP A 698 9.17 31.13 -24.19
CA TRP A 698 8.32 31.96 -23.34
C TRP A 698 8.78 33.41 -23.28
N LEU A 699 10.03 33.69 -23.66
CA LEU A 699 10.51 35.06 -23.82
C LEU A 699 9.92 35.76 -25.05
N ARG A 700 9.46 35.00 -26.06
CA ARG A 700 8.92 35.58 -27.30
C ARG A 700 7.64 36.38 -27.02
N PRO A 701 7.52 37.61 -27.56
CA PRO A 701 6.29 38.40 -27.43
C PRO A 701 5.09 37.66 -28.04
N LEU A 702 3.90 38.02 -27.59
CA LEU A 702 2.66 37.54 -28.21
C LEU A 702 2.53 38.18 -29.59
N SER A 703 2.13 37.37 -30.58
CA SER A 703 1.75 37.87 -31.90
C SER A 703 0.49 38.75 -31.81
N PRO A 704 0.23 39.64 -32.78
CA PRO A 704 -0.99 40.46 -32.77
C PRO A 704 -2.29 39.66 -32.65
N ALA A 705 -2.35 38.47 -33.25
CA ALA A 705 -3.49 37.56 -33.14
C ALA A 705 -3.63 36.96 -31.73
N GLU A 706 -2.52 36.52 -31.13
CA GLU A 706 -2.50 36.05 -29.74
C GLU A 706 -2.88 37.16 -28.75
N LEU A 707 -2.47 38.40 -29.01
CA LEU A 707 -2.84 39.56 -28.20
C LEU A 707 -4.34 39.85 -28.27
N ALA A 708 -4.94 39.77 -29.46
CA ALA A 708 -6.39 39.92 -29.63
C ALA A 708 -7.16 38.80 -28.90
N LEU A 709 -6.68 37.55 -28.96
CA LEU A 709 -7.24 36.43 -28.22
C LEU A 709 -7.10 36.62 -26.70
N ALA A 710 -5.94 37.08 -26.23
CA ALA A 710 -5.70 37.38 -24.82
C ALA A 710 -6.61 38.50 -24.31
N HIS A 711 -6.85 39.54 -25.13
CA HIS A 711 -7.80 40.60 -24.82
C HIS A 711 -9.25 40.08 -24.72
N GLY A 712 -9.66 39.19 -25.63
CA GLY A 712 -10.96 38.52 -25.54
C GLY A 712 -11.10 37.67 -24.27
N ALA A 713 -10.09 36.84 -23.99
CA ALA A 713 -10.05 35.98 -22.80
C ALA A 713 -10.07 36.80 -21.49
N TYR A 714 -9.40 37.96 -21.47
CA TYR A 714 -9.44 38.90 -20.35
C TYR A 714 -10.86 39.36 -20.03
N TRP A 715 -11.64 39.79 -21.04
CA TRP A 715 -13.01 40.23 -20.81
C TRP A 715 -13.93 39.11 -20.35
N VAL A 716 -13.77 37.90 -20.90
CA VAL A 716 -14.49 36.71 -20.45
C VAL A 716 -14.17 36.40 -18.99
N ASN A 717 -12.88 36.34 -18.63
CA ASN A 717 -12.45 36.08 -17.27
C ASN A 717 -12.95 37.16 -16.30
N ARG A 718 -12.81 38.44 -16.65
CA ARG A 718 -13.27 39.57 -15.83
C ARG A 718 -14.78 39.55 -15.62
N GLY A 719 -15.56 39.22 -16.66
CA GLY A 719 -17.00 39.03 -16.56
C GLY A 719 -17.36 37.86 -15.65
N LEU A 720 -16.72 36.71 -15.84
CA LEU A 720 -16.92 35.50 -15.03
C LEU A 720 -16.61 35.74 -13.55
N MET A 721 -15.46 36.34 -13.25
CA MET A 721 -15.04 36.61 -11.87
C MET A 721 -15.96 37.61 -11.17
N ARG A 722 -16.45 38.63 -11.89
CA ARG A 722 -17.42 39.59 -11.34
C ARG A 722 -18.81 38.97 -11.14
N ALA A 723 -19.26 38.11 -12.05
CA ALA A 723 -20.57 37.48 -11.97
C ALA A 723 -20.63 36.39 -10.89
N LEU A 724 -19.70 35.44 -10.91
CA LEU A 724 -19.69 34.31 -9.98
C LEU A 724 -19.20 34.70 -8.59
N PHE A 725 -18.16 35.54 -8.51
CA PHE A 725 -17.51 35.85 -7.24
C PHE A 725 -17.71 37.27 -6.72
N ARG A 726 -18.60 38.07 -7.35
CA ARG A 726 -18.88 39.46 -6.95
C ARG A 726 -17.61 40.25 -6.63
N LEU A 727 -16.58 40.06 -7.47
CA LEU A 727 -15.20 40.50 -7.24
C LEU A 727 -15.14 41.99 -6.88
N ARG A 728 -14.56 42.31 -5.71
CA ARG A 728 -14.19 43.66 -5.32
C ARG A 728 -12.68 43.84 -5.37
N VAL A 729 -12.24 45.04 -5.73
CA VAL A 729 -10.83 45.42 -5.82
C VAL A 729 -10.65 46.69 -4.99
N GLU A 730 -9.68 46.68 -4.09
CA GLU A 730 -9.36 47.76 -3.14
C GLU A 730 -7.86 48.08 -3.22
N GLY A 731 -7.47 49.35 -3.14
CA GLY A 731 -6.06 49.78 -3.10
C GLY A 731 -5.30 49.73 -4.44
N LEU A 732 -6.00 49.48 -5.56
CA LEU A 732 -5.36 49.41 -6.89
C LEU A 732 -4.86 50.80 -7.36
N GLU A 733 -5.49 51.86 -6.87
CA GLU A 733 -5.13 53.26 -7.08
C GLU A 733 -3.72 53.63 -6.59
N ASP A 734 -3.24 52.93 -5.56
CA ASP A 734 -1.92 53.16 -4.96
C ASP A 734 -0.81 52.43 -5.74
N VAL A 735 -1.16 51.53 -6.66
CA VAL A 735 -0.19 50.76 -7.44
C VAL A 735 0.40 51.65 -8.55
N PRO A 736 1.71 51.93 -8.55
CA PRO A 736 2.32 52.84 -9.50
C PRO A 736 2.25 52.30 -10.93
N ARG A 737 1.98 53.19 -11.89
CA ARG A 737 1.87 52.84 -13.32
C ARG A 737 3.10 53.20 -14.13
N ASP A 738 3.93 54.07 -13.57
CA ASP A 738 5.17 54.61 -14.13
C ASP A 738 6.43 53.88 -13.60
N ALA A 739 6.27 53.01 -12.60
CA ALA A 739 7.32 52.17 -12.06
C ALA A 739 7.06 50.68 -12.35
N GLN A 740 8.14 49.90 -12.40
CA GLN A 740 8.06 48.45 -12.48
C GLN A 740 7.66 47.87 -11.12
N VAL A 741 6.64 47.00 -11.13
CA VAL A 741 6.10 46.41 -9.89
C VAL A 741 6.20 44.89 -9.87
N VAL A 742 6.43 44.38 -8.65
CA VAL A 742 6.33 42.95 -8.32
C VAL A 742 5.13 42.77 -7.38
N ILE A 743 4.07 42.18 -7.90
CA ILE A 743 2.81 41.96 -7.20
C ILE A 743 2.90 40.63 -6.46
N LEU A 744 2.67 40.67 -5.14
CA LEU A 744 2.90 39.57 -4.21
C LEU A 744 1.60 39.10 -3.54
N PRO A 745 0.73 38.36 -4.27
CA PRO A 745 -0.49 37.82 -3.70
C PRO A 745 -0.23 36.62 -2.77
N ASN A 746 -1.02 36.50 -1.71
CA ASN A 746 -1.11 35.23 -0.97
C ASN A 746 -1.70 34.13 -1.85
N HIS A 747 -1.29 32.89 -1.61
CA HIS A 747 -1.69 31.75 -2.41
C HIS A 747 -2.85 30.99 -1.75
N ALA A 748 -4.05 31.55 -1.86
CA ALA A 748 -5.26 31.06 -1.22
C ALA A 748 -5.92 29.87 -1.92
N SER A 749 -5.89 29.82 -3.26
CA SER A 749 -6.76 28.92 -4.03
C SER A 749 -6.23 28.64 -5.43
N PHE A 750 -6.93 27.79 -6.19
CA PHE A 750 -6.66 27.63 -7.63
C PHE A 750 -7.13 28.83 -8.48
N LEU A 751 -7.97 29.72 -7.91
CA LEU A 751 -8.53 30.88 -8.61
C LEU A 751 -7.57 32.08 -8.63
N ASP A 752 -6.50 32.06 -7.84
CA ASP A 752 -5.69 33.24 -7.53
C ASP A 752 -5.16 33.97 -8.76
N GLY A 753 -4.60 33.24 -9.72
CA GLY A 753 -4.14 33.82 -10.99
C GLY A 753 -5.27 34.47 -11.78
N PHE A 754 -6.46 33.85 -11.81
CA PHE A 754 -7.63 34.40 -12.49
C PHE A 754 -8.17 35.65 -11.80
N LEU A 755 -8.10 35.70 -10.47
CA LEU A 755 -8.51 36.86 -9.66
C LEU A 755 -7.59 38.05 -9.92
N ILE A 756 -6.27 37.85 -9.95
CA ILE A 756 -5.29 38.90 -10.27
C ILE A 756 -5.49 39.40 -11.71
N VAL A 757 -5.63 38.49 -12.69
CA VAL A 757 -5.91 38.85 -14.09
C VAL A 757 -7.21 39.66 -14.21
N ALA A 758 -8.25 39.32 -13.43
CA ALA A 758 -9.51 40.04 -13.43
C ALA A 758 -9.44 41.39 -12.71
N ALA A 759 -8.58 41.54 -11.70
CA ALA A 759 -8.41 42.76 -10.92
C ALA A 759 -7.64 43.84 -11.70
N LEU A 760 -6.54 43.47 -12.36
CA LEU A 760 -5.65 44.43 -13.03
C LEU A 760 -6.27 45.04 -14.31
N PRO A 761 -5.92 46.30 -14.66
CA PRO A 761 -6.22 46.88 -15.95
C PRO A 761 -5.46 46.16 -17.07
N PHE A 762 -6.06 46.01 -18.25
CA PHE A 762 -5.43 45.28 -19.36
C PHE A 762 -4.10 45.91 -19.81
N ASP A 763 -3.96 47.24 -19.75
CA ASP A 763 -2.72 47.93 -20.12
C ASP A 763 -1.54 47.65 -19.19
N MET A 764 -1.84 47.30 -17.93
CA MET A 764 -0.84 46.84 -16.97
C MET A 764 -0.60 45.34 -17.16
N LEU A 765 -1.66 44.56 -17.38
CA LEU A 765 -1.58 43.11 -17.61
C LEU A 765 -0.76 42.76 -18.84
N ARG A 766 -0.86 43.52 -19.94
CA ARG A 766 -0.04 43.33 -21.16
C ARG A 766 1.46 43.58 -20.93
N GLN A 767 1.84 44.18 -19.80
CA GLN A 767 3.22 44.37 -19.34
C GLN A 767 3.57 43.44 -18.17
N THR A 768 2.61 42.66 -17.68
CA THR A 768 2.77 41.77 -16.53
C THR A 768 2.93 40.31 -16.98
N VAL A 769 3.84 39.59 -16.32
CA VAL A 769 4.02 38.14 -16.41
C VAL A 769 3.67 37.49 -15.08
N ILE A 770 3.12 36.28 -15.12
CA ILE A 770 2.65 35.58 -13.91
C ILE A 770 3.51 34.35 -13.66
N ALA A 771 4.18 34.29 -12.52
CA ALA A 771 4.88 33.10 -12.06
C ALA A 771 3.88 31.97 -11.74
N GLY A 772 3.98 30.82 -12.41
CA GLY A 772 3.08 29.68 -12.20
C GLY A 772 3.80 28.33 -12.27
N SER A 773 3.26 27.30 -11.61
CA SER A 773 3.90 25.99 -11.57
C SER A 773 3.90 25.28 -12.93
N ALA A 774 5.04 24.68 -13.27
CA ALA A 774 5.22 23.92 -14.50
C ALA A 774 4.34 22.67 -14.56
N ASP A 775 4.06 22.02 -13.42
CA ASP A 775 3.27 20.77 -13.35
C ASP A 775 1.85 20.93 -13.92
N LEU A 776 1.30 22.12 -13.78
CA LEU A 776 0.05 22.49 -14.41
C LEU A 776 0.23 22.72 -15.91
N ALA A 777 1.24 23.50 -16.31
CA ALA A 777 1.45 23.99 -17.67
C ALA A 777 1.59 22.91 -18.79
N PHE A 778 1.87 21.64 -18.46
CA PHE A 778 2.29 20.64 -19.46
C PHE A 778 1.38 19.43 -19.70
N ARG A 779 0.18 19.35 -19.12
CA ARG A 779 -0.72 18.20 -19.34
C ARG A 779 -1.21 18.05 -20.79
N THR A 780 -1.48 19.15 -21.52
CA THR A 780 -2.00 19.09 -22.91
C THR A 780 -1.58 20.31 -23.75
N ARG A 781 -1.68 20.21 -25.10
CA ARG A 781 -1.40 21.33 -26.03
C ARG A 781 -2.31 22.54 -25.80
N VAL A 782 -3.56 22.31 -25.40
CA VAL A 782 -4.56 23.35 -25.12
C VAL A 782 -4.14 24.17 -23.90
N HIS A 783 -3.72 23.50 -22.82
CA HIS A 783 -3.32 24.19 -21.60
C HIS A 783 -2.09 25.07 -21.82
N ARG A 784 -1.12 24.59 -22.61
CA ARG A 784 0.06 25.38 -23.00
C ARG A 784 -0.30 26.66 -23.77
N ALA A 785 -1.28 26.57 -24.67
CA ALA A 785 -1.78 27.74 -25.40
C ALA A 785 -2.49 28.73 -24.46
N ALA A 786 -3.31 28.25 -23.52
CA ALA A 786 -3.98 29.09 -22.53
C ALA A 786 -2.99 29.81 -21.61
N MET A 787 -1.97 29.10 -21.10
CA MET A 787 -0.92 29.69 -20.26
C MET A 787 -0.07 30.72 -21.02
N ARG A 788 0.19 30.49 -22.31
CA ARG A 788 0.86 31.46 -23.16
C ARG A 788 0.04 32.74 -23.33
N LEU A 789 -1.27 32.62 -23.58
CA LEU A 789 -2.17 33.78 -23.67
C LEU A 789 -2.27 34.53 -22.34
N ALA A 790 -2.23 33.82 -21.21
CA ALA A 790 -2.19 34.40 -19.86
C ALA A 790 -0.80 34.95 -19.47
N ARG A 791 0.23 34.79 -20.30
CA ARG A 791 1.63 35.16 -20.02
C ARG A 791 2.14 34.57 -18.70
N ALA A 792 1.73 33.34 -18.41
CA ALA A 792 2.19 32.59 -17.25
C ALA A 792 3.56 31.94 -17.55
N LEU A 793 4.57 32.30 -16.77
CA LEU A 793 5.91 31.74 -16.84
C LEU A 793 5.95 30.41 -16.08
N PRO A 794 6.38 29.31 -16.72
CA PRO A 794 6.51 28.03 -16.03
C PRO A 794 7.71 28.06 -15.08
N ILE A 795 7.44 27.84 -13.79
CA ILE A 795 8.44 27.66 -12.75
C ILE A 795 8.38 26.20 -12.34
N ARG A 796 9.50 25.51 -12.49
CA ARG A 796 9.58 24.10 -12.09
C ARG A 796 10.03 24.01 -10.64
N SER A 797 9.29 23.26 -9.85
CA SER A 797 9.60 22.94 -8.44
C SER A 797 10.66 21.83 -8.31
N ASP A 798 11.00 21.14 -9.40
CA ASP A 798 11.94 20.02 -9.45
C ASP A 798 13.39 20.41 -9.82
N ARG A 799 13.62 21.67 -10.21
CA ARG A 799 14.97 22.22 -10.44
C ARG A 799 15.53 22.82 -9.16
N ALA A 800 16.86 22.97 -9.08
CA ALA A 800 17.48 23.66 -7.96
C ALA A 800 16.94 25.09 -7.87
N ALA A 801 16.79 25.59 -6.65
CA ALA A 801 16.05 26.81 -6.36
C ALA A 801 16.51 28.03 -7.19
N PHE A 802 17.80 28.13 -7.54
CA PHE A 802 18.33 29.25 -8.32
C PHE A 802 17.92 29.25 -9.78
N SER A 803 18.03 28.13 -10.50
CA SER A 803 17.69 28.08 -11.94
C SER A 803 16.20 28.35 -12.20
N SER A 804 15.34 28.12 -11.19
CA SER A 804 13.92 28.49 -11.22
C SER A 804 13.65 30.01 -11.26
N LEU A 805 14.62 30.83 -10.79
CA LEU A 805 14.54 32.30 -10.76
C LEU A 805 15.01 32.96 -12.05
N ALA A 806 15.74 32.24 -12.91
CA ALA A 806 16.35 32.80 -14.12
C ALA A 806 15.30 33.41 -15.08
N LEU A 807 14.21 32.68 -15.36
CA LEU A 807 13.19 33.13 -16.32
C LEU A 807 12.42 34.37 -15.82
N PRO A 808 11.97 34.44 -14.55
CA PRO A 808 11.48 35.67 -13.94
C PRO A 808 12.47 36.84 -14.00
N LEU A 809 13.75 36.60 -13.67
CA LEU A 809 14.77 37.65 -13.61
C LEU A 809 15.04 38.27 -14.99
N VAL A 810 15.11 37.45 -16.05
CA VAL A 810 15.20 37.96 -17.44
C VAL A 810 14.01 38.85 -17.77
N LYS A 811 12.78 38.46 -17.40
CA LYS A 811 11.59 39.28 -17.68
C LYS A 811 11.54 40.58 -16.88
N LEU A 812 12.02 40.57 -15.64
CA LEU A 812 12.19 41.79 -14.87
C LEU A 812 13.22 42.72 -15.51
N ARG A 813 14.36 42.19 -15.98
CA ARG A 813 15.36 43.00 -16.70
C ARG A 813 14.86 43.57 -18.02
N GLU A 814 13.95 42.88 -18.71
CA GLU A 814 13.25 43.39 -19.90
C GLU A 814 12.18 44.46 -19.58
N GLY A 815 11.98 44.82 -18.31
CA GLY A 815 11.02 45.84 -17.88
C GLY A 815 9.59 45.35 -17.70
N ALA A 816 9.35 44.03 -17.63
CA ALA A 816 8.02 43.48 -17.36
C ALA A 816 7.68 43.53 -15.86
N ASN A 817 6.41 43.74 -15.52
CA ASN A 817 5.92 43.53 -14.15
C ASN A 817 5.81 42.03 -13.85
N LEU A 818 5.94 41.63 -12.59
CA LEU A 818 5.89 40.23 -12.19
C LEU A 818 4.79 40.01 -11.14
N VAL A 819 3.95 39.00 -11.32
CA VAL A 819 3.13 38.44 -10.24
C VAL A 819 3.86 37.23 -9.70
N TRP A 820 4.19 37.22 -8.40
CA TRP A 820 4.91 36.14 -7.74
C TRP A 820 4.20 35.72 -6.46
N PHE A 821 3.93 34.43 -6.28
CA PHE A 821 3.30 33.89 -5.07
C PHE A 821 4.39 33.61 -4.01
N PRO A 822 4.59 34.48 -3.01
CA PRO A 822 5.75 34.44 -2.14
C PRO A 822 5.76 33.23 -1.18
N GLU A 823 4.59 32.64 -0.92
CA GLU A 823 4.41 31.46 -0.07
C GLU A 823 4.87 30.15 -0.75
N GLY A 824 4.95 30.15 -2.08
CA GLY A 824 5.39 29.02 -2.92
C GLY A 824 4.46 27.80 -2.97
N ARG A 825 3.46 27.70 -2.08
CA ARG A 825 2.40 26.69 -2.11
C ARG A 825 1.08 27.31 -1.67
N ARG A 826 -0.04 26.66 -2.04
CA ARG A 826 -1.37 27.06 -1.57
C ARG A 826 -1.52 26.77 -0.09
N THR A 827 -2.21 27.65 0.63
CA THR A 827 -2.54 27.43 2.04
C THR A 827 -3.55 26.29 2.20
N PRO A 828 -3.33 25.34 3.13
CA PRO A 828 -4.26 24.24 3.39
C PRO A 828 -5.46 24.66 4.25
N ASP A 829 -5.31 25.70 5.07
CA ASP A 829 -6.27 26.10 6.11
C ASP A 829 -6.75 27.55 5.96
N GLY A 830 -6.37 28.23 4.88
CA GLY A 830 -6.72 29.63 4.63
C GLY A 830 -5.86 30.64 5.40
N ARG A 831 -4.91 30.20 6.23
CA ARG A 831 -3.96 31.09 6.93
C ARG A 831 -2.83 31.50 6.00
N LEU A 832 -2.21 32.66 6.29
CA LEU A 832 -1.02 33.08 5.56
C LEU A 832 0.13 32.15 5.92
N LEU A 833 0.86 31.71 4.91
CA LEU A 833 2.06 30.91 5.07
C LEU A 833 3.30 31.81 5.18
N LYS A 834 4.40 31.23 5.67
CA LYS A 834 5.69 31.92 5.69
C LYS A 834 6.15 32.23 4.27
N VAL A 835 6.57 33.48 4.03
CA VAL A 835 7.17 33.92 2.77
C VAL A 835 8.50 33.21 2.57
N ARG A 836 8.73 32.66 1.36
CA ARG A 836 9.95 31.93 1.03
C ARG A 836 11.09 32.89 0.67
N PRO A 837 12.36 32.56 1.00
CA PRO A 837 13.52 33.39 0.69
C PRO A 837 13.73 33.74 -0.81
N GLY A 838 13.18 32.93 -1.72
CA GLY A 838 13.34 33.12 -3.17
C GLY A 838 12.88 34.49 -3.68
N ILE A 839 11.84 35.10 -3.08
CA ILE A 839 11.44 36.47 -3.45
C ILE A 839 12.45 37.51 -2.97
N GLY A 840 13.10 37.27 -1.83
CA GLY A 840 14.17 38.10 -1.31
C GLY A 840 15.36 38.11 -2.26
N LEU A 841 15.79 36.94 -2.76
CA LEU A 841 16.85 36.83 -3.78
C LEU A 841 16.50 37.60 -5.06
N LEU A 842 15.26 37.47 -5.53
CA LEU A 842 14.82 38.11 -6.76
C LEU A 842 14.77 39.64 -6.64
N LEU A 843 14.31 40.17 -5.51
CA LEU A 843 14.26 41.61 -5.25
C LEU A 843 15.63 42.21 -4.87
N ASP A 844 16.52 41.42 -4.29
CA ASP A 844 17.92 41.79 -4.05
C ASP A 844 18.69 41.88 -5.38
N ALA A 845 18.49 40.91 -6.28
CA ALA A 845 19.10 40.90 -7.62
C ALA A 845 18.51 41.95 -8.58
N HIS A 846 17.25 42.34 -8.40
CA HIS A 846 16.57 43.36 -9.20
C HIS A 846 15.60 44.18 -8.33
N PRO A 847 16.02 45.35 -7.83
CA PRO A 847 15.28 46.12 -6.81
C PRO A 847 14.06 46.85 -7.39
N ALA A 848 13.01 46.08 -7.67
CA ALA A 848 11.69 46.58 -8.08
C ALA A 848 10.79 46.93 -6.89
N THR A 849 9.70 47.66 -7.14
CA THR A 849 8.71 47.99 -6.11
C THR A 849 7.81 46.78 -5.83
N ALA A 850 7.83 46.28 -4.60
CA ALA A 850 7.00 45.17 -4.15
C ALA A 850 5.63 45.67 -3.68
N VAL A 851 4.56 45.00 -4.12
CA VAL A 851 3.17 45.31 -3.78
C VAL A 851 2.52 44.07 -3.16
N PRO A 852 2.37 44.00 -1.82
CA PRO A 852 1.66 42.92 -1.15
C PRO A 852 0.18 42.88 -1.57
N VAL A 853 -0.38 41.69 -1.80
CA VAL A 853 -1.79 41.54 -2.16
C VAL A 853 -2.46 40.44 -1.33
N ILE A 854 -3.67 40.70 -0.85
CA ILE A 854 -4.50 39.72 -0.14
C ILE A 854 -5.76 39.39 -0.96
N LEU A 855 -5.94 38.10 -1.21
CA LEU A 855 -7.08 37.47 -1.88
C LEU A 855 -8.05 36.93 -0.82
N ASP A 856 -8.88 37.82 -0.28
CA ASP A 856 -9.82 37.51 0.80
C ASP A 856 -11.07 36.81 0.25
N GLY A 857 -11.45 35.67 0.83
CA GLY A 857 -12.55 34.82 0.37
C GLY A 857 -12.19 33.80 -0.73
N ALA A 858 -10.96 33.83 -1.24
CA ALA A 858 -10.52 32.94 -2.33
C ALA A 858 -10.36 31.48 -1.86
N PHE A 859 -9.83 31.26 -0.65
CA PHE A 859 -9.71 29.92 -0.07
C PHE A 859 -11.09 29.28 0.13
N GLU A 860 -12.05 30.00 0.68
CA GLU A 860 -13.42 29.52 0.91
C GLU A 860 -14.17 29.26 -0.40
N ALA A 861 -13.83 30.01 -1.47
CA ALA A 861 -14.39 29.81 -2.79
C ALA A 861 -13.88 28.52 -3.45
N MET A 862 -12.59 28.18 -3.28
CA MET A 862 -12.01 26.98 -3.88
C MET A 862 -10.80 26.44 -3.07
N PRO A 863 -11.06 25.74 -1.95
CA PRO A 863 -9.99 25.17 -1.13
C PRO A 863 -9.28 24.01 -1.84
N ILE A 864 -8.11 23.62 -1.33
CA ILE A 864 -7.31 22.50 -1.88
C ILE A 864 -8.17 21.23 -1.91
N GLY A 865 -8.10 20.46 -3.01
CA GLY A 865 -8.89 19.24 -3.22
C GLY A 865 -10.26 19.46 -3.88
N ARG A 866 -10.76 20.70 -3.92
CA ARG A 866 -12.06 20.99 -4.56
C ARG A 866 -11.91 21.23 -6.07
N ALA A 867 -12.64 20.46 -6.88
CA ALA A 867 -12.59 20.58 -8.35
C ALA A 867 -13.38 21.77 -8.92
N LEU A 868 -14.48 22.19 -8.28
CA LEU A 868 -15.36 23.27 -8.75
C LEU A 868 -15.51 24.38 -7.70
N PRO A 869 -15.41 25.67 -8.08
CA PRO A 869 -15.47 26.78 -7.15
C PRO A 869 -16.91 27.09 -6.70
N ARG A 870 -17.06 27.63 -5.48
CA ARG A 870 -18.33 28.11 -4.91
C ARG A 870 -18.51 29.61 -5.17
N PRO A 871 -19.66 30.06 -5.72
CA PRO A 871 -19.98 31.47 -5.83
C PRO A 871 -19.96 32.15 -4.46
N ARG A 872 -19.03 33.08 -4.25
CA ARG A 872 -18.88 33.85 -3.01
C ARG A 872 -18.21 35.17 -3.32
N ARG A 873 -18.49 36.19 -2.52
CA ARG A 873 -17.78 37.47 -2.61
C ARG A 873 -16.29 37.28 -2.32
N ILE A 874 -15.43 37.65 -3.27
CA ILE A 874 -13.98 37.69 -3.14
C ILE A 874 -13.51 39.15 -3.22
N THR A 875 -12.57 39.54 -2.36
CA THR A 875 -11.97 40.88 -2.35
C THR A 875 -10.47 40.78 -2.59
N VAL A 876 -9.96 41.49 -3.60
CA VAL A 876 -8.53 41.62 -3.89
C VAL A 876 -8.06 42.96 -3.31
N ARG A 877 -7.26 42.92 -2.25
CA ARG A 877 -6.71 44.11 -1.58
C ARG A 877 -5.25 44.27 -1.96
N PHE A 878 -4.91 45.39 -2.60
CA PHE A 878 -3.54 45.80 -2.86
C PHE A 878 -3.06 46.66 -1.69
N GLY A 879 -1.90 46.33 -1.13
CA GLY A 879 -1.27 47.12 -0.06
C GLY A 879 -0.34 48.21 -0.60
N GLN A 880 0.23 49.00 0.31
CA GLN A 880 1.16 50.06 -0.04
C GLN A 880 2.39 49.53 -0.80
N PRO A 881 2.76 50.12 -1.96
CA PRO A 881 3.96 49.76 -2.70
C PRO A 881 5.22 50.16 -1.94
N VAL A 882 6.21 49.27 -1.85
CA VAL A 882 7.47 49.58 -1.15
C VAL A 882 8.68 49.08 -1.92
N ARG A 883 9.78 49.84 -1.87
CA ARG A 883 11.03 49.49 -2.54
C ARG A 883 11.71 48.32 -1.84
N ALA A 884 12.42 47.51 -2.62
CA ALA A 884 13.22 46.40 -2.09
C ALA A 884 14.27 46.85 -1.05
N GLU A 885 14.85 48.04 -1.26
CA GLU A 885 15.83 48.66 -0.36
C GLU A 885 15.25 48.87 1.05
N ASP A 886 14.07 49.48 1.14
CA ASP A 886 13.39 49.72 2.43
C ASP A 886 13.00 48.41 3.14
N LEU A 887 12.67 47.36 2.37
CA LEU A 887 12.36 46.03 2.91
C LEU A 887 13.59 45.37 3.55
N ALA A 888 14.78 45.58 2.99
CA ALA A 888 16.03 45.03 3.52
C ALA A 888 16.47 45.69 4.83
N GLU A 889 16.13 46.98 5.03
CA GLU A 889 16.47 47.74 6.24
C GLU A 889 15.59 47.39 7.45
N HIS A 890 14.31 47.09 7.22
CA HIS A 890 13.33 46.90 8.29
C HIS A 890 13.03 45.42 8.60
N GLY A 891 13.56 44.49 7.82
CA GLY A 891 13.40 43.04 7.97
C GLY A 891 14.31 42.41 9.04
N GLU A 892 13.90 41.27 9.59
CA GLU A 892 14.74 40.46 10.48
C GLU A 892 15.49 39.36 9.71
N GLY A 893 16.76 39.10 10.07
CA GLY A 893 17.61 38.09 9.46
C GLY A 893 19.05 38.54 9.24
N GLU A 894 19.98 37.60 9.13
CA GLU A 894 21.41 37.93 8.99
C GLU A 894 21.74 38.55 7.62
N GLN A 895 21.07 38.09 6.55
CA GLN A 895 21.34 38.51 5.17
C GLN A 895 20.21 39.38 4.56
N PRO A 896 20.51 40.33 3.66
CA PRO A 896 19.52 41.25 3.07
C PRO A 896 18.28 40.54 2.49
N ARG A 897 18.48 39.44 1.75
CA ARG A 897 17.38 38.62 1.19
C ARG A 897 16.42 38.04 2.24
N ALA A 898 16.93 37.64 3.40
CA ALA A 898 16.10 37.09 4.48
C ALA A 898 15.26 38.20 5.11
N ARG A 899 15.87 39.38 5.30
CA ARG A 899 15.19 40.59 5.77
C ARG A 899 14.06 41.00 4.83
N ILE A 900 14.31 41.01 3.52
CA ILE A 900 13.27 41.33 2.51
C ILE A 900 12.08 40.36 2.60
N ALA A 901 12.35 39.05 2.65
CA ALA A 901 11.32 38.03 2.74
C ALA A 901 10.46 38.14 4.01
N ASP A 902 11.11 38.38 5.15
CA ASP A 902 10.45 38.61 6.44
C ASP A 902 9.57 39.87 6.43
N ALA A 903 10.11 41.00 5.94
CA ALA A 903 9.40 42.27 5.87
C ALA A 903 8.15 42.18 4.97
N ILE A 904 8.22 41.43 3.86
CA ILE A 904 7.04 41.13 3.00
C ILE A 904 6.01 40.34 3.79
N GLY A 905 6.43 39.30 4.52
CA GLY A 905 5.53 38.47 5.32
C GLY A 905 4.77 39.26 6.38
N ARG A 906 5.45 40.15 7.10
CA ARG A 906 4.83 41.03 8.10
C ARG A 906 3.79 41.96 7.49
N ARG A 907 4.10 42.60 6.36
CA ARG A 907 3.13 43.47 5.66
C ARG A 907 1.92 42.73 5.10
N MET A 908 2.11 41.52 4.58
CA MET A 908 0.97 40.69 4.17
C MET A 908 0.07 40.35 5.36
N ALA A 909 0.65 40.10 6.53
CA ALA A 909 -0.10 39.85 7.76
C ALA A 909 -0.84 41.09 8.28
N GLU A 910 -0.25 42.29 8.18
CA GLU A 910 -0.91 43.56 8.49
C GLU A 910 -2.08 43.85 7.53
N LEU A 911 -1.84 43.68 6.23
CA LEU A 911 -2.87 43.87 5.19
C LEU A 911 -4.04 42.89 5.34
N LYS A 912 -3.79 41.68 5.83
CA LYS A 912 -4.85 40.70 6.12
C LYS A 912 -5.66 41.06 7.37
N ARG A 913 -5.06 41.72 8.36
CA ARG A 913 -5.75 42.19 9.58
C ARG A 913 -6.56 43.47 9.35
N GLY A 914 -6.24 44.23 8.29
CA GLY A 914 -6.88 45.51 7.99
C GLY A 914 -6.18 46.70 8.65
N ASP A 915 -4.94 46.51 9.11
CA ASP A 915 -4.13 47.50 9.83
C ASP A 915 -3.10 48.20 8.92
N ALA A 916 -3.15 47.96 7.60
CA ALA A 916 -2.12 48.37 6.62
C ALA A 916 -2.56 49.49 5.67
#